data_AF-B4R2I4-F1
#
_entry.id   AF-B4R2I4-F1
#
_cell.length_a   1.000
_cell.length_b   1.000
_cell.length_c   1.000
_cell.angle_alpha   90.00
_cell.angle_beta   90.00
_cell.angle_gamma   90.00
#
_symmetry.space_group_name_H-M   'P 1'
#
loop_
_entity.id
_entity.type
_entity.pdbx_description
1 polymer ?
#
loop_
_entity_poly.entity_id
_entity_poly.type
_entity_poly.pdbx_seq_one_letter_code
_entity_poly.pdbx_strand_id
1 'polypeptide(L)'
;MARMKYNIALIGVLASVLLTIAVNAENDCNLGCPKSDNGLLKYIPGNYYDYSFDSILTIGASSDVLNDSDDTSLKVSGSAKIFAKGNCGYTLQLSSVKVTNTKESVEKKILNSIQKPVRFTLVSGILEPQICSDSSDLDYSLNIKRAVVSLLQSGIEAEHEVDVFGVCPTHTSTSKVGNANIITKARNLNSCSHREQINSGLVSGRVNERAGITSSLLLQANYIKESRIVNHLIENVQLTETYKFIGNSKGNSDISAKVVTILKLKNPSGTKANSPGTGSTVRSLIFQRPETYTSKNINALKTTLSDLVDSTDDYVKKETAKKFVEFIRLLRQSDSETLLELAAFPHPNKVLARKVYLDGLFRASTAESARVILKQLSKFDDKEKVLAILSLNLVKSVDKETLNQAASQLLPNAPKELYIAVGSLVAKYCLKNYCQGPEIDAISKKFSDGLKHCKPNTKREEERIVYILKGLGNAKSLSGNTVAALSECASTGRSNRIRVAALHAFSTVKCEETLQSKSLELLKNRNEDSELRIEAYLSAISCPNAEVANQISEIVNSETVNQVGGFISSNLKAIRDSTDVSREQQKYHLANIRVTKTFPVDYRRYSFNNEVSYKLESLGVGASTDYQLIYSQHGFLPRSSRINVTTEIFGTNYNVFEASVRQENVEDVLEYYLGPKGLVNKDFDEIVKLIEVGNNGVAAGGRARRSIVDDVSKISKKYKMYGVKNVQDLNLDVSLKLFGSELAFLSLGDNIPSSLDDIINYFSTSFEKAKQELSSFEKQFSSHHLFLDTDLAYPTSIGVPLELVAQGFAATKVDLAVSLDINAILEQNWQKAKYRLKFVPSVDINAHLQIGFNAQVLSTGVRVVSSLLMACE
;
A
#
# COMPACT_ATOMS: atom_id res chain seq x y z
N MET A 1 -25.99 10.73 -32.42
CA MET A 1 -25.43 10.31 -31.11
C MET A 1 -24.42 9.15 -31.19
N ALA A 2 -24.62 8.10 -31.99
CA ALA A 2 -23.64 7.00 -32.11
C ALA A 2 -22.30 7.40 -32.77
N ARG A 3 -22.31 8.26 -33.80
CA ARG A 3 -21.09 8.78 -34.47
C ARG A 3 -20.22 9.68 -33.58
N MET A 4 -20.83 10.35 -32.59
CA MET A 4 -20.11 11.24 -31.66
C MET A 4 -19.39 10.44 -30.57
N LYS A 5 -19.95 9.30 -30.14
CA LYS A 5 -19.32 8.36 -29.21
C LYS A 5 -18.10 7.65 -29.81
N TYR A 6 -18.15 7.30 -31.09
CA TYR A 6 -17.03 6.68 -31.80
C TYR A 6 -15.83 7.62 -31.95
N ASN A 7 -16.07 8.91 -32.24
CA ASN A 7 -14.98 9.89 -32.36
C ASN A 7 -14.32 10.20 -31.01
N ILE A 8 -15.06 10.23 -29.90
CA ILE A 8 -14.49 10.45 -28.55
C ILE A 8 -13.65 9.24 -28.11
N ALA A 9 -14.10 8.02 -28.38
CA ALA A 9 -13.33 6.81 -28.09
C ALA A 9 -12.06 6.71 -28.94
N LEU A 10 -12.14 7.09 -30.24
CA LEU A 10 -10.98 7.09 -31.14
C LEU A 10 -9.94 8.13 -30.73
N ILE A 11 -10.36 9.33 -30.28
CA ILE A 11 -9.47 10.38 -29.76
C ILE A 11 -8.83 9.94 -28.44
N GLY A 12 -9.58 9.27 -27.55
CA GLY A 12 -9.05 8.72 -26.30
C GLY A 12 -8.01 7.61 -26.51
N VAL A 13 -8.22 6.73 -27.50
CA VAL A 13 -7.26 5.69 -27.89
C VAL A 13 -6.04 6.29 -28.60
N LEU A 14 -6.22 7.28 -29.48
CA LEU A 14 -5.09 8.00 -30.08
C LEU A 14 -4.26 8.77 -29.05
N ALA A 15 -4.89 9.35 -28.03
CA ALA A 15 -4.19 9.99 -26.92
C ALA A 15 -3.42 8.97 -26.05
N SER A 16 -3.99 7.80 -25.77
CA SER A 16 -3.30 6.73 -25.03
C SER A 16 -2.17 6.10 -25.84
N VAL A 17 -2.32 6.01 -27.16
CA VAL A 17 -1.30 5.53 -28.10
C VAL A 17 -0.17 6.57 -28.25
N LEU A 18 -0.48 7.88 -28.31
CA LEU A 18 0.52 8.94 -28.29
C LEU A 18 1.28 9.02 -26.95
N LEU A 19 0.61 8.75 -25.83
CA LEU A 19 1.24 8.61 -24.50
C LEU A 19 2.15 7.37 -24.38
N THR A 20 1.88 6.30 -25.14
CA THR A 20 2.67 5.06 -25.09
C THR A 20 3.80 5.03 -26.11
N ILE A 21 3.66 5.65 -27.29
CA ILE A 21 4.76 5.80 -28.27
C ILE A 21 5.84 6.78 -27.76
N ALA A 22 5.47 7.74 -26.89
CA ALA A 22 6.42 8.69 -26.31
C ALA A 22 7.44 8.09 -25.31
N VAL A 23 7.27 6.83 -24.89
CA VAL A 23 8.24 6.12 -24.03
C VAL A 23 9.35 5.45 -24.85
N ASN A 24 9.18 5.38 -26.17
CA ASN A 24 10.07 4.64 -27.08
C ASN A 24 10.83 5.52 -28.10
N ALA A 25 10.90 6.83 -27.89
CA ALA A 25 11.92 7.63 -28.56
C ALA A 25 13.18 7.64 -27.69
N GLU A 26 14.35 7.54 -28.30
CA GLU A 26 15.64 7.84 -27.66
C GLU A 26 15.54 9.09 -26.76
N ASN A 27 16.33 9.12 -25.68
CA ASN A 27 16.44 10.15 -24.63
C ASN A 27 16.80 11.58 -25.12
N ASP A 28 16.22 12.04 -26.23
CA ASP A 28 16.38 13.37 -26.75
C ASP A 28 15.14 14.21 -26.49
N CYS A 29 15.35 15.25 -25.69
CA CYS A 29 14.43 16.37 -25.52
C CYS A 29 14.25 17.11 -26.86
N ASN A 30 13.42 16.56 -27.75
CA ASN A 30 13.07 17.18 -29.04
C ASN A 30 11.78 18.00 -28.92
N LEU A 31 11.94 19.23 -28.43
CA LEU A 31 10.87 20.22 -28.33
C LEU A 31 10.79 21.04 -29.63
N GLY A 32 10.14 20.48 -30.65
CA GLY A 32 9.70 21.22 -31.85
C GLY A 32 8.29 21.77 -31.66
N CYS A 33 7.90 22.81 -32.41
CA CYS A 33 6.51 23.24 -32.39
C CYS A 33 5.62 22.21 -33.12
N PRO A 34 4.63 21.61 -32.43
CA PRO A 34 3.81 20.57 -33.03
C PRO A 34 2.82 21.11 -34.07
N LYS A 35 2.49 22.41 -34.04
CA LYS A 35 1.50 23.09 -34.90
C LYS A 35 1.88 24.55 -35.16
N SER A 36 1.20 25.24 -36.07
CA SER A 36 1.41 26.68 -36.27
C SER A 36 1.03 27.49 -35.03
N ASP A 37 1.89 28.41 -34.61
CA ASP A 37 1.64 29.30 -33.48
C ASP A 37 0.90 30.57 -33.91
N ASN A 38 -0.41 30.59 -33.68
CA ASN A 38 -1.28 31.73 -33.99
C ASN A 38 -1.75 32.44 -32.70
N GLY A 39 -1.05 32.23 -31.58
CA GLY A 39 -1.42 32.76 -30.28
C GLY A 39 -1.34 34.28 -30.17
N LEU A 40 -1.92 34.80 -29.08
CA LEU A 40 -1.85 36.23 -28.75
C LEU A 40 -0.43 36.69 -28.36
N LEU A 41 0.42 35.77 -27.93
CA LEU A 41 1.77 36.05 -27.45
C LEU A 41 2.78 36.03 -28.59
N LYS A 42 3.61 37.07 -28.68
CA LYS A 42 4.64 37.21 -29.71
C LYS A 42 5.96 37.67 -29.10
N TYR A 43 6.64 36.74 -28.43
CA TYR A 43 7.99 36.98 -27.92
C TYR A 43 9.00 36.98 -29.07
N ILE A 44 9.96 37.91 -29.03
CA ILE A 44 10.98 38.04 -30.08
C ILE A 44 12.07 36.98 -29.87
N PRO A 45 12.32 36.07 -30.83
CA PRO A 45 13.38 35.06 -30.73
C PRO A 45 14.76 35.70 -30.53
N GLY A 46 15.59 35.10 -29.67
CA GLY A 46 16.92 35.61 -29.31
C GLY A 46 16.92 36.69 -28.22
N ASN A 47 15.75 37.02 -27.66
CA ASN A 47 15.62 37.89 -26.50
C ASN A 47 15.19 37.10 -25.25
N TYR A 48 15.54 37.65 -24.09
CA TYR A 48 14.95 37.27 -22.81
C TYR A 48 14.06 38.36 -22.22
N TYR A 49 13.07 37.93 -21.47
CA TYR A 49 12.12 38.77 -20.75
C TYR A 49 12.19 38.42 -19.26
N ASP A 50 12.39 39.42 -18.43
CA ASP A 50 12.56 39.34 -16.98
C ASP A 50 11.23 39.65 -16.30
N TYR A 51 10.75 38.70 -15.52
CA TYR A 51 9.54 38.79 -14.74
C TYR A 51 9.88 38.74 -13.25
N SER A 52 9.29 39.62 -12.44
CA SER A 52 9.19 39.38 -10.99
C SER A 52 7.97 38.53 -10.68
N PHE A 53 8.10 37.56 -9.80
CA PHE A 53 6.97 36.86 -9.20
C PHE A 53 6.96 37.03 -7.68
N ASP A 54 5.76 37.10 -7.11
CA ASP A 54 5.50 37.22 -5.68
C ASP A 54 4.27 36.37 -5.36
N SER A 55 4.35 35.49 -4.37
CA SER A 55 3.26 34.65 -3.92
C SER A 55 3.13 34.70 -2.41
N ILE A 56 1.92 34.98 -1.94
CA ILE A 56 1.55 34.96 -0.53
C ILE A 56 0.62 33.76 -0.31
N LEU A 57 1.00 32.86 0.58
CA LEU A 57 0.25 31.69 0.97
C LEU A 57 -0.21 31.88 2.42
N THR A 58 -1.51 31.92 2.66
CA THR A 58 -2.11 32.19 3.98
C THR A 58 -3.03 31.05 4.38
N ILE A 59 -3.02 30.68 5.66
CA ILE A 59 -3.91 29.67 6.23
C ILE A 59 -4.41 30.12 7.62
N GLY A 60 -5.71 29.93 7.85
CA GLY A 60 -6.42 30.47 9.01
C GLY A 60 -7.66 29.65 9.38
N ALA A 61 -8.20 29.92 10.57
CA ALA A 61 -9.36 29.26 11.14
C ALA A 61 -10.56 30.21 11.25
N SER A 62 -10.94 30.89 10.16
CA SER A 62 -12.20 31.66 10.10
C SER A 62 -12.72 31.86 8.66
N SER A 63 -14.03 32.12 8.56
CA SER A 63 -14.82 32.20 7.33
C SER A 63 -14.53 33.47 6.52
N ASP A 64 -14.17 33.27 5.25
CA ASP A 64 -14.15 34.24 4.13
C ASP A 64 -13.28 35.52 4.24
N VAL A 65 -12.73 35.87 5.40
CA VAL A 65 -11.83 37.02 5.57
C VAL A 65 -10.55 36.60 6.30
N LEU A 66 -9.52 36.22 5.53
CA LEU A 66 -8.17 35.97 6.02
C LEU A 66 -7.48 37.31 6.33
N ASN A 67 -7.66 37.83 7.53
CA ASN A 67 -6.99 39.00 8.10
C ASN A 67 -7.00 38.97 9.64
N ASP A 68 -7.16 37.79 10.25
CA ASP A 68 -7.24 37.65 11.71
C ASP A 68 -5.83 37.59 12.32
N SER A 69 -5.70 37.94 13.61
CA SER A 69 -4.41 37.91 14.33
C SER A 69 -3.76 36.52 14.42
N ASP A 70 -4.56 35.48 14.19
CA ASP A 70 -4.18 34.08 14.35
C ASP A 70 -3.85 33.39 13.01
N ASP A 71 -3.93 34.12 11.88
CA ASP A 71 -3.57 33.61 10.55
C ASP A 71 -2.06 33.46 10.39
N THR A 72 -1.64 32.37 9.74
CA THR A 72 -0.23 32.15 9.42
C THR A 72 0.00 32.32 7.92
N SER A 73 1.10 32.97 7.55
CA SER A 73 1.42 33.22 6.15
C SER A 73 2.87 32.90 5.80
N LEU A 74 3.09 32.60 4.53
CA LEU A 74 4.38 32.32 3.90
C LEU A 74 4.45 33.12 2.61
N LYS A 75 5.59 33.80 2.38
CA LYS A 75 5.79 34.58 1.17
C LYS A 75 6.99 34.09 0.38
N VAL A 76 6.77 33.75 -0.89
CA VAL A 76 7.79 33.32 -1.84
C VAL A 76 7.90 34.36 -2.94
N SER A 77 9.08 34.89 -3.18
CA SER A 77 9.32 35.86 -4.25
C SER A 77 10.57 35.51 -5.05
N GLY A 78 10.67 36.01 -6.28
CA GLY A 78 11.85 35.79 -7.12
C GLY A 78 11.77 36.49 -8.47
N SER A 79 12.74 36.18 -9.33
CA SER A 79 12.76 36.67 -10.72
C SER A 79 12.90 35.50 -11.69
N ALA A 80 12.20 35.59 -12.81
CA ALA A 80 12.10 34.57 -13.84
C ALA A 80 12.50 35.18 -15.18
N LYS A 81 13.58 34.66 -15.77
CA LYS A 81 14.02 35.02 -17.11
C LYS A 81 13.49 34.00 -18.12
N ILE A 82 12.75 34.48 -19.09
CA ILE A 82 12.17 33.65 -20.16
C ILE A 82 12.89 33.99 -21.46
N PHE A 83 13.67 33.04 -21.97
CA PHE A 83 14.40 33.15 -23.23
C PHE A 83 13.53 32.57 -24.36
N ALA A 84 13.24 33.39 -25.37
CA ALA A 84 12.49 32.97 -26.54
C ALA A 84 13.43 32.41 -27.61
N LYS A 85 13.25 31.15 -28.01
CA LYS A 85 14.11 30.48 -29.00
C LYS A 85 13.52 30.53 -30.43
N GLY A 86 12.22 30.82 -30.54
CA GLY A 86 11.45 30.61 -31.77
C GLY A 86 10.92 29.17 -31.87
N ASN A 87 10.06 28.91 -32.86
CA ASN A 87 9.37 27.61 -33.01
C ASN A 87 8.68 27.13 -31.72
N CYS A 88 7.94 28.02 -31.06
CA CYS A 88 7.20 27.75 -29.81
C CYS A 88 8.04 27.31 -28.60
N GLY A 89 9.37 27.33 -28.73
CA GLY A 89 10.31 26.89 -27.71
C GLY A 89 10.78 28.01 -26.81
N TYR A 90 10.75 27.76 -25.51
CA TYR A 90 11.14 28.70 -24.46
C TYR A 90 12.07 28.05 -23.45
N THR A 91 12.91 28.85 -22.81
CA THR A 91 13.73 28.41 -21.67
C THR A 91 13.47 29.32 -20.48
N LEU A 92 13.12 28.72 -19.34
CA LEU A 92 12.96 29.42 -18.07
C LEU A 92 14.24 29.29 -17.25
N GLN A 93 14.72 30.41 -16.70
CA GLN A 93 15.73 30.43 -15.67
C GLN A 93 15.25 31.27 -14.48
N LEU A 94 15.19 30.66 -13.30
CA LEU A 94 14.83 31.36 -12.07
C LEU A 94 16.08 31.92 -11.39
N SER A 95 15.93 33.08 -10.76
CA SER A 95 17.00 33.73 -9.99
C SER A 95 16.42 34.46 -8.78
N SER A 96 17.24 34.63 -7.74
CA SER A 96 16.87 35.37 -6.55
C SER A 96 15.57 34.90 -5.89
N VAL A 97 15.30 33.58 -5.93
CA VAL A 97 14.12 33.01 -5.24
C VAL A 97 14.37 33.04 -3.74
N LYS A 98 13.45 33.66 -2.99
CA LYS A 98 13.53 33.85 -1.56
C LYS A 98 12.22 33.47 -0.89
N VAL A 99 12.34 32.90 0.31
CA VAL A 99 11.22 32.65 1.22
C VAL A 99 11.36 33.66 2.35
N THR A 100 10.31 34.42 2.63
CA THR A 100 10.38 35.47 3.66
C THR A 100 10.55 34.83 5.05
N ASN A 101 11.30 35.47 5.95
CA ASN A 101 11.61 34.99 7.31
C ASN A 101 12.52 33.75 7.40
N THR A 102 13.32 33.45 6.37
CA THR A 102 14.35 32.41 6.44
C THR A 102 15.76 32.96 6.70
N LYS A 103 16.61 32.15 7.35
CA LYS A 103 18.04 32.48 7.54
C LYS A 103 18.79 32.35 6.22
N GLU A 104 19.72 33.27 5.94
CA GLU A 104 20.48 33.32 4.68
C GLU A 104 21.26 32.03 4.35
N SER A 105 21.74 31.30 5.37
CA SER A 105 22.45 30.02 5.21
C SER A 105 21.56 28.91 4.66
N VAL A 106 20.25 28.98 4.88
CA VAL A 106 19.26 28.00 4.44
C VAL A 106 18.81 28.32 3.01
N GLU A 107 18.70 29.60 2.65
CA GLU A 107 18.38 30.07 1.29
C GLU A 107 19.43 29.63 0.25
N LYS A 108 20.73 29.67 0.61
CA LYS A 108 21.82 29.26 -0.30
C LYS A 108 21.70 27.81 -0.78
N LYS A 109 21.18 26.90 0.05
CA LYS A 109 20.96 25.49 -0.34
C LYS A 109 19.84 25.35 -1.37
N ILE A 110 18.79 26.18 -1.27
CA ILE A 110 17.71 26.22 -2.27
C ILE A 110 18.22 26.77 -3.61
N LEU A 111 18.96 27.89 -3.54
CA LEU A 111 19.37 28.66 -4.70
C LEU A 111 20.23 27.85 -5.70
N ASN A 112 21.03 26.91 -5.22
CA ASN A 112 21.92 26.11 -6.07
C ASN A 112 21.18 25.18 -7.04
N SER A 113 19.99 24.68 -6.69
CA SER A 113 19.19 23.83 -7.60
C SER A 113 18.23 24.64 -8.47
N ILE A 114 17.67 25.73 -7.91
CA ILE A 114 16.60 26.50 -8.55
C ILE A 114 17.04 27.30 -9.77
N GLN A 115 18.33 27.64 -9.85
CA GLN A 115 18.91 28.40 -10.96
C GLN A 115 19.13 27.58 -12.24
N LYS A 116 19.04 26.25 -12.16
CA LYS A 116 19.16 25.38 -13.34
C LYS A 116 18.02 25.67 -14.32
N PRO A 117 18.31 25.96 -15.59
CA PRO A 117 17.28 26.31 -16.58
C PRO A 117 16.47 25.09 -17.03
N VAL A 118 15.20 25.31 -17.38
CA VAL A 118 14.31 24.29 -17.97
C VAL A 118 13.74 24.74 -19.30
N ARG A 119 13.63 23.81 -20.25
CA ARG A 119 12.95 24.06 -21.54
C ARG A 119 11.51 23.61 -21.49
N PHE A 120 10.65 24.39 -22.13
CA PHE A 120 9.23 24.10 -22.28
C PHE A 120 8.73 24.61 -23.64
N THR A 121 7.61 24.08 -24.09
CA THR A 121 6.94 24.48 -25.33
C THR A 121 5.60 25.12 -25.01
N LEU A 122 5.33 26.26 -25.63
CA LEU A 122 4.06 26.98 -25.50
C LEU A 122 3.52 27.25 -26.90
N VAL A 123 2.43 26.57 -27.27
CA VAL A 123 1.83 26.60 -28.62
C VAL A 123 0.51 27.34 -28.57
N SER A 124 0.39 28.47 -29.27
CA SER A 124 -0.81 29.31 -29.24
C SER A 124 -1.27 29.66 -27.80
N GLY A 125 -0.31 29.81 -26.88
CA GLY A 125 -0.57 30.08 -25.46
C GLY A 125 -0.93 28.85 -24.61
N ILE A 126 -0.89 27.63 -25.14
CA ILE A 126 -1.15 26.37 -24.41
C ILE A 126 0.18 25.65 -24.17
N LEU A 127 0.39 25.12 -22.96
CA LEU A 127 1.60 24.38 -22.62
C LEU A 127 1.54 22.93 -23.09
N GLU A 128 2.66 22.43 -23.59
CA GLU A 128 2.85 21.00 -23.79
C GLU A 128 3.10 20.30 -22.43
N PRO A 129 2.71 19.02 -22.26
CA PRO A 129 2.73 18.33 -20.97
C PRO A 129 4.14 17.97 -20.47
N GLN A 130 5.19 18.26 -21.24
CA GLN A 130 6.57 17.87 -20.97
C GLN A 130 7.49 19.10 -20.85
N ILE A 131 8.43 19.02 -19.91
CA ILE A 131 9.54 19.94 -19.75
C ILE A 131 10.85 19.17 -19.78
N CYS A 132 11.95 19.85 -20.13
CA CYS A 132 13.27 19.26 -20.08
C CYS A 132 14.13 19.91 -19.02
N SER A 133 14.72 19.09 -18.17
CA SER A 133 15.55 19.50 -17.05
C SER A 133 16.91 18.81 -17.06
N ASP A 134 17.77 19.29 -16.16
CA ASP A 134 18.95 18.55 -15.75
C ASP A 134 18.55 17.27 -14.98
N SER A 135 19.37 16.22 -15.04
CA SER A 135 19.10 14.97 -14.31
C SER A 135 19.29 15.11 -12.80
N SER A 136 20.11 16.08 -12.37
CA SER A 136 20.38 16.42 -10.97
C SER A 136 19.49 17.55 -10.44
N ASP A 137 18.43 17.90 -11.16
CA ASP A 137 17.44 18.87 -10.71
C ASP A 137 16.50 18.23 -9.66
N LEU A 138 16.29 18.92 -8.55
CA LEU A 138 15.52 18.40 -7.42
C LEU A 138 14.02 18.69 -7.63
N ASP A 139 13.15 17.76 -7.23
CA ASP A 139 11.70 17.86 -7.50
C ASP A 139 11.05 19.12 -6.93
N TYR A 140 11.45 19.57 -5.73
CA TYR A 140 10.93 20.81 -5.15
C TYR A 140 11.28 22.02 -6.03
N SER A 141 12.49 22.03 -6.62
CA SER A 141 12.92 23.08 -7.53
C SER A 141 12.14 23.00 -8.84
N LEU A 142 11.94 21.80 -9.37
CA LEU A 142 11.15 21.59 -10.58
C LEU A 142 9.70 22.02 -10.38
N ASN A 143 9.09 21.80 -9.21
CA ASN A 143 7.73 22.27 -8.94
C ASN A 143 7.57 23.78 -9.00
N ILE A 144 8.52 24.54 -8.46
CA ILE A 144 8.49 26.01 -8.57
C ILE A 144 8.66 26.43 -10.05
N LYS A 145 9.54 25.75 -10.81
CA LYS A 145 9.71 26.00 -12.25
C LYS A 145 8.43 25.67 -13.04
N ARG A 146 7.81 24.51 -12.80
CA ARG A 146 6.52 24.08 -13.37
C ARG A 146 5.43 25.12 -13.12
N ALA A 147 5.35 25.61 -11.88
CA ALA A 147 4.37 26.60 -11.48
C ALA A 147 4.56 27.94 -12.21
N VAL A 148 5.80 28.45 -12.28
CA VAL A 148 6.10 29.69 -13.03
C VAL A 148 5.81 29.53 -14.53
N VAL A 149 6.14 28.39 -15.14
CA VAL A 149 5.78 28.11 -16.54
C VAL A 149 4.25 28.09 -16.71
N SER A 150 3.52 27.49 -15.78
CA SER A 150 2.04 27.44 -15.77
C SER A 150 1.38 28.82 -15.74
N LEU A 151 2.00 29.81 -15.11
CA LEU A 151 1.52 31.20 -15.11
C LEU A 151 1.50 31.84 -16.50
N LEU A 152 2.29 31.33 -17.46
CA LEU A 152 2.36 31.85 -18.83
C LEU A 152 1.23 31.35 -19.74
N GLN A 153 0.48 30.33 -19.30
CA GLN A 153 -0.57 29.71 -20.11
C GLN A 153 -1.74 30.67 -20.36
N SER A 154 -1.97 31.01 -21.63
CA SER A 154 -2.89 32.06 -22.08
C SER A 154 -3.81 31.61 -23.24
N GLY A 155 -3.84 30.31 -23.56
CA GLY A 155 -4.75 29.75 -24.55
C GLY A 155 -6.23 30.08 -24.26
N ILE A 156 -7.01 30.30 -25.31
CA ILE A 156 -8.42 30.76 -25.23
C ILE A 156 -9.41 29.64 -25.56
N GLU A 157 -9.05 28.76 -26.50
CA GLU A 157 -9.94 27.74 -27.07
C GLU A 157 -9.86 26.37 -26.38
N ALA A 158 -9.07 26.25 -25.32
CA ALA A 158 -8.86 24.99 -24.63
C ALA A 158 -9.96 24.72 -23.59
N GLU A 159 -10.77 23.68 -23.79
CA GLU A 159 -11.72 23.19 -22.76
C GLU A 159 -10.98 22.56 -21.57
N HIS A 160 -9.87 21.88 -21.84
CA HIS A 160 -9.00 21.26 -20.84
C HIS A 160 -7.58 21.76 -21.02
N GLU A 161 -6.93 22.09 -19.90
CA GLU A 161 -5.55 22.54 -19.89
C GLU A 161 -4.70 21.66 -18.99
N VAL A 162 -3.45 21.42 -19.40
CA VAL A 162 -2.46 20.69 -18.61
C VAL A 162 -1.46 21.68 -18.04
N ASP A 163 -1.30 21.67 -16.72
CA ASP A 163 -0.29 22.50 -16.04
C ASP A 163 0.14 21.89 -14.70
N VAL A 164 0.77 22.68 -13.82
CA VAL A 164 1.22 22.21 -12.49
C VAL A 164 0.10 21.57 -11.66
N PHE A 165 -1.16 21.94 -11.88
CA PHE A 165 -2.32 21.39 -11.16
C PHE A 165 -2.84 20.06 -11.74
N GLY A 166 -2.27 19.56 -12.84
CA GLY A 166 -2.74 18.36 -13.53
C GLY A 166 -3.51 18.70 -14.80
N VAL A 167 -4.54 17.91 -15.13
CA VAL A 167 -5.42 18.15 -16.29
C VAL A 167 -6.74 18.72 -15.80
N CYS A 168 -7.00 19.99 -16.11
CA CYS A 168 -8.12 20.73 -15.53
C CYS A 168 -9.11 21.22 -16.60
N PRO A 169 -10.43 20.98 -16.43
CA PRO A 169 -11.46 21.73 -17.13
C PRO A 169 -11.32 23.23 -16.82
N THR A 170 -11.26 24.07 -17.87
CA THR A 170 -10.96 25.50 -17.72
C THR A 170 -12.00 26.36 -18.42
N HIS A 171 -12.62 27.26 -17.67
CA HIS A 171 -13.51 28.28 -18.23
C HIS A 171 -12.72 29.56 -18.50
N THR A 172 -12.64 29.96 -19.76
CA THR A 172 -11.91 31.15 -20.19
C THR A 172 -12.89 32.24 -20.65
N SER A 173 -12.72 33.45 -20.14
CA SER A 173 -13.38 34.66 -20.64
C SER A 173 -12.32 35.68 -21.07
N THR A 174 -12.65 36.47 -22.08
CA THR A 174 -11.74 37.49 -22.62
C THR A 174 -12.46 38.84 -22.65
N SER A 175 -11.75 39.89 -22.25
CA SER A 175 -12.22 41.26 -22.36
C SER A 175 -11.09 42.16 -22.88
N LYS A 176 -11.45 43.26 -23.53
CA LYS A 176 -10.48 44.22 -24.06
C LYS A 176 -10.67 45.55 -23.35
N VAL A 177 -9.63 46.01 -22.65
CA VAL A 177 -9.63 47.28 -21.92
C VAL A 177 -8.52 48.16 -22.50
N GLY A 178 -8.90 49.13 -23.32
CA GLY A 178 -7.96 49.93 -24.09
C GLY A 178 -7.12 49.08 -25.04
N ASN A 179 -5.79 49.16 -24.90
CA ASN A 179 -4.82 48.40 -25.70
C ASN A 179 -4.46 47.03 -25.07
N ALA A 180 -5.06 46.69 -23.92
CA ALA A 180 -4.79 45.46 -23.21
C ALA A 180 -5.89 44.42 -23.47
N ASN A 181 -5.48 43.19 -23.75
CA ASN A 181 -6.37 42.03 -23.73
C ASN A 181 -6.28 41.41 -22.33
N ILE A 182 -7.41 41.31 -21.63
CA ILE A 182 -7.52 40.68 -20.33
C ILE A 182 -8.13 39.29 -20.53
N ILE A 183 -7.41 38.27 -20.09
CA ILE A 183 -7.86 36.88 -20.12
C ILE A 183 -8.11 36.44 -18.68
N THR A 184 -9.34 36.04 -18.39
CA THR A 184 -9.71 35.50 -17.08
C THR A 184 -9.99 34.00 -17.22
N LYS A 185 -9.32 33.19 -16.41
CA LYS A 185 -9.49 31.74 -16.33
C LYS A 185 -10.01 31.36 -14.97
N ALA A 186 -11.13 30.65 -14.94
CA ALA A 186 -11.72 30.11 -13.72
C ALA A 186 -11.73 28.58 -13.78
N ARG A 187 -11.36 27.93 -12.67
CA ARG A 187 -11.35 26.47 -12.53
C ARG A 187 -11.87 26.04 -11.17
N ASN A 188 -12.65 24.97 -11.15
CA ASN A 188 -12.84 24.16 -9.96
C ASN A 188 -11.69 23.16 -9.89
N LEU A 189 -10.78 23.33 -8.93
CA LEU A 189 -9.60 22.47 -8.85
C LEU A 189 -9.92 21.05 -8.35
N ASN A 190 -11.11 20.80 -7.81
CA ASN A 190 -11.59 19.45 -7.50
C ASN A 190 -11.98 18.65 -8.74
N SER A 191 -12.11 19.29 -9.90
CA SER A 191 -12.39 18.65 -11.20
C SER A 191 -11.12 18.41 -12.03
N CYS A 192 -9.94 18.71 -11.48
CA CYS A 192 -8.66 18.41 -12.13
C CYS A 192 -8.23 16.96 -11.86
N SER A 193 -7.82 16.22 -12.90
CA SER A 193 -7.22 14.88 -12.74
C SER A 193 -5.71 14.98 -12.52
N HIS A 194 -5.15 13.96 -11.84
CA HIS A 194 -3.72 13.86 -11.47
C HIS A 194 -3.18 15.01 -10.60
N ARG A 195 -4.08 15.77 -9.94
CA ARG A 195 -3.72 16.88 -9.06
C ARG A 195 -3.11 16.44 -7.74
N GLU A 196 -3.67 15.37 -7.17
CA GLU A 196 -3.37 14.94 -5.81
C GLU A 196 -2.36 13.80 -5.78
N GLN A 197 -1.45 13.86 -4.81
CA GLN A 197 -0.50 12.79 -4.56
C GLN A 197 -0.64 12.30 -3.12
N ILE A 198 -1.09 11.05 -2.99
CA ILE A 198 -1.24 10.36 -1.70
C ILE A 198 0.02 9.54 -1.43
N ASN A 199 0.66 9.75 -0.28
CA ASN A 199 1.85 9.00 0.11
C ASN A 199 1.65 8.23 1.43
N SER A 200 1.16 7.00 1.32
CA SER A 200 0.99 6.08 2.45
C SER A 200 1.66 4.75 2.17
N GLY A 201 2.27 4.13 3.19
CA GLY A 201 2.98 2.84 3.06
C GLY A 201 2.06 1.65 2.86
N LEU A 202 0.76 1.85 3.13
CA LEU A 202 -0.30 0.87 3.05
C LEU A 202 -1.35 1.27 2.01
N VAL A 203 -1.66 2.56 1.88
CA VAL A 203 -2.78 3.03 1.07
C VAL A 203 -2.32 3.35 -0.36
N SER A 204 -2.58 2.44 -1.31
CA SER A 204 -2.55 2.72 -2.74
C SER A 204 -3.97 2.57 -3.30
N GLY A 205 -4.56 3.67 -3.74
CA GLY A 205 -5.91 3.63 -4.28
C GLY A 205 -5.98 4.13 -5.72
N ARG A 206 -7.01 3.68 -6.43
CA ARG A 206 -7.28 4.15 -7.80
C ARG A 206 -8.38 5.21 -7.73
N VAL A 207 -8.07 6.41 -8.22
CA VAL A 207 -9.01 7.53 -8.32
C VAL A 207 -10.05 7.20 -9.38
N ASN A 208 -11.32 7.42 -9.06
CA ASN A 208 -12.46 7.16 -9.92
C ASN A 208 -12.80 8.37 -10.80
N GLU A 209 -12.10 8.48 -11.93
CA GLU A 209 -12.27 9.60 -12.87
C GLU A 209 -13.68 9.72 -13.48
N ARG A 210 -14.47 8.63 -13.51
CA ARG A 210 -15.81 8.60 -14.13
C ARG A 210 -16.93 9.13 -13.23
N ALA A 211 -16.74 9.15 -11.92
CA ALA A 211 -17.70 9.73 -10.98
C ALA A 211 -17.70 11.28 -11.00
N GLY A 212 -16.88 11.91 -11.86
CA GLY A 212 -16.64 13.36 -11.81
C GLY A 212 -15.83 13.81 -10.60
N ILE A 213 -15.35 12.86 -9.79
CA ILE A 213 -14.51 13.07 -8.62
C ILE A 213 -13.08 12.74 -9.02
N THR A 214 -12.32 13.75 -9.45
CA THR A 214 -10.94 13.60 -9.91
C THR A 214 -9.92 13.89 -8.81
N SER A 215 -10.40 14.20 -7.61
CA SER A 215 -9.67 14.71 -6.45
C SER A 215 -10.39 14.29 -5.16
N SER A 216 -9.66 14.05 -4.07
CA SER A 216 -10.24 13.79 -2.75
C SER A 216 -11.04 15.01 -2.27
N LEU A 217 -12.30 14.76 -1.92
CA LEU A 217 -13.26 15.77 -1.46
C LEU A 217 -12.96 16.29 -0.03
N LEU A 218 -11.71 16.20 0.43
CA LEU A 218 -11.30 16.72 1.75
C LEU A 218 -11.35 18.25 1.81
N LEU A 219 -11.20 18.91 0.66
CA LEU A 219 -11.25 20.36 0.55
C LEU A 219 -11.96 20.80 -0.73
N GLN A 220 -12.71 21.88 -0.67
CA GLN A 220 -13.19 22.62 -1.84
C GLN A 220 -12.09 23.57 -2.30
N ALA A 221 -11.72 23.51 -3.58
CA ALA A 221 -10.66 24.34 -4.12
C ALA A 221 -11.09 25.05 -5.40
N ASN A 222 -10.95 26.37 -5.41
CA ASN A 222 -11.24 27.21 -6.57
C ASN A 222 -9.99 27.98 -7.00
N TYR A 223 -9.95 28.29 -8.28
CA TYR A 223 -8.85 28.99 -8.94
C TYR A 223 -9.40 30.05 -9.87
N ILE A 224 -8.85 31.27 -9.77
CA ILE A 224 -9.14 32.37 -10.69
C ILE A 224 -7.82 33.04 -11.06
N LYS A 225 -7.53 33.11 -12.36
CA LYS A 225 -6.37 33.78 -12.94
C LYS A 225 -6.80 34.89 -13.87
N GLU A 226 -6.26 36.08 -13.69
CA GLU A 226 -6.38 37.19 -14.62
C GLU A 226 -5.01 37.48 -15.25
N SER A 227 -4.94 37.55 -16.58
CA SER A 227 -3.73 37.86 -17.34
C SER A 227 -3.96 39.07 -18.22
N ARG A 228 -3.14 40.10 -18.02
CA ARG A 228 -3.14 41.34 -18.82
C ARG A 228 -2.05 41.25 -19.88
N ILE A 229 -2.47 41.18 -21.14
CA ILE A 229 -1.59 41.11 -22.30
C ILE A 229 -1.57 42.46 -23.00
N VAL A 230 -0.40 43.06 -23.11
CA VAL A 230 -0.17 44.36 -23.78
C VAL A 230 0.93 44.14 -24.82
N ASN A 231 0.73 44.65 -26.03
CA ASN A 231 1.70 44.50 -27.13
C ASN A 231 2.15 43.04 -27.37
N HIS A 232 1.22 42.08 -27.30
CA HIS A 232 1.49 40.65 -27.44
C HIS A 232 2.45 40.05 -26.39
N LEU A 233 2.63 40.71 -25.24
CA LEU A 233 3.41 40.21 -24.11
C LEU A 233 2.53 40.16 -22.86
N ILE A 234 2.75 39.17 -22.01
CA ILE A 234 2.13 39.14 -20.68
C ILE A 234 2.79 40.25 -19.86
N GLU A 235 2.03 41.27 -19.48
CA GLU A 235 2.49 42.38 -18.64
C GLU A 235 2.32 42.04 -17.16
N ASN A 236 1.14 41.54 -16.80
CA ASN A 236 0.79 41.19 -15.42
C ASN A 236 -0.10 39.93 -15.40
N VAL A 237 0.15 39.06 -14.43
CA VAL A 237 -0.74 37.94 -14.07
C VAL A 237 -1.05 38.08 -12.59
N GLN A 238 -2.33 37.95 -12.24
CA GLN A 238 -2.78 37.81 -10.86
C GLN A 238 -3.63 36.54 -10.75
N LEU A 239 -3.24 35.65 -9.84
CA LEU A 239 -3.87 34.36 -9.65
C LEU A 239 -4.23 34.21 -8.18
N THR A 240 -5.49 33.86 -7.92
CA THR A 240 -6.02 33.59 -6.60
C THR A 240 -6.55 32.17 -6.52
N GLU A 241 -6.08 31.43 -5.52
CA GLU A 241 -6.57 30.11 -5.16
C GLU A 241 -7.24 30.19 -3.80
N THR A 242 -8.37 29.52 -3.63
CA THR A 242 -9.06 29.40 -2.34
C THR A 242 -9.30 27.94 -2.02
N TYR A 243 -9.00 27.56 -0.79
CA TYR A 243 -9.09 26.20 -0.28
C TYR A 243 -9.94 26.24 0.99
N LYS A 244 -10.99 25.41 1.07
CA LYS A 244 -11.86 25.29 2.25
C LYS A 244 -11.96 23.83 2.66
N PHE A 245 -11.56 23.51 3.87
CA PHE A 245 -11.60 22.13 4.37
C PHE A 245 -13.03 21.71 4.74
N ILE A 246 -13.50 20.57 4.25
CA ILE A 246 -14.87 20.09 4.51
C ILE A 246 -14.85 19.22 5.78
N GLY A 247 -15.00 19.85 6.94
CA GLY A 247 -15.22 19.19 8.22
C GLY A 247 -16.71 19.24 8.59
N ASN A 248 -17.28 18.13 9.06
CA ASN A 248 -18.71 17.99 9.36
C ASN A 248 -19.15 18.75 10.64
N SER A 249 -18.80 20.03 10.78
CA SER A 249 -19.23 20.89 11.89
C SER A 249 -20.35 21.82 11.45
N LYS A 250 -21.50 21.73 12.11
CA LYS A 250 -22.57 22.74 12.10
C LYS A 250 -22.13 24.04 12.82
N GLY A 251 -20.93 24.55 12.54
CA GLY A 251 -20.35 25.73 13.20
C GLY A 251 -19.28 26.41 12.35
N ASN A 252 -19.12 27.72 12.54
CA ASN A 252 -18.28 28.66 11.76
C ASN A 252 -16.74 28.42 11.84
N SER A 253 -16.25 27.21 12.11
CA SER A 253 -14.81 26.94 12.29
C SER A 253 -14.26 26.07 11.15
N ASP A 254 -14.38 26.54 9.91
CA ASP A 254 -13.80 25.89 8.75
C ASP A 254 -12.37 26.39 8.52
N ILE A 255 -11.39 25.47 8.46
CA ILE A 255 -10.00 25.81 8.10
C ILE A 255 -9.99 26.21 6.63
N SER A 256 -9.47 27.40 6.33
CA SER A 256 -9.33 27.90 4.97
C SER A 256 -7.90 28.31 4.65
N ALA A 257 -7.50 28.14 3.40
CA ALA A 257 -6.22 28.60 2.89
C ALA A 257 -6.42 29.39 1.59
N LYS A 258 -5.57 30.38 1.37
CA LYS A 258 -5.59 31.22 0.17
C LYS A 258 -4.18 31.43 -0.34
N VAL A 259 -4.03 31.32 -1.65
CA VAL A 259 -2.77 31.62 -2.33
C VAL A 259 -3.03 32.73 -3.32
N VAL A 260 -2.21 33.79 -3.26
CA VAL A 260 -2.25 34.89 -4.21
C VAL A 260 -0.89 35.00 -4.85
N THR A 261 -0.80 34.70 -6.14
CA THR A 261 0.43 34.81 -6.94
C THR A 261 0.30 35.93 -7.96
N ILE A 262 1.34 36.75 -8.05
CA ILE A 262 1.48 37.87 -8.97
C ILE A 262 2.75 37.67 -9.81
N LEU A 263 2.66 37.84 -11.12
CA LEU A 263 3.78 37.83 -12.07
C LEU A 263 3.77 39.13 -12.87
N LYS A 264 4.86 39.90 -12.87
CA LYS A 264 4.98 41.22 -13.53
C LYS A 264 6.20 41.31 -14.42
N LEU A 265 6.03 41.77 -15.65
CA LEU A 265 7.11 42.01 -16.61
C LEU A 265 7.91 43.27 -16.23
N LYS A 266 9.24 43.17 -16.22
CA LYS A 266 10.15 44.28 -15.90
C LYS A 266 10.74 44.98 -17.12
N ASN A 267 10.99 44.24 -18.21
CA ASN A 267 11.61 44.75 -19.43
C ASN A 267 10.74 44.47 -20.67
N PRO A 268 9.71 45.29 -20.94
CA PRO A 268 8.81 45.10 -22.09
C PRO A 268 9.51 45.02 -23.45
N SER A 269 10.64 45.71 -23.62
CA SER A 269 11.40 45.70 -24.87
C SER A 269 12.15 44.39 -25.14
N GLY A 270 12.29 43.52 -24.13
CA GLY A 270 13.17 42.35 -24.18
C GLY A 270 14.66 42.72 -24.23
N THR A 271 15.53 41.77 -23.88
CA THR A 271 16.99 41.97 -23.91
C THR A 271 17.64 40.87 -24.73
N LYS A 272 18.47 41.21 -25.73
CA LYS A 272 19.18 40.23 -26.55
C LYS A 272 20.11 39.37 -25.68
N ALA A 273 19.91 38.06 -25.70
CA ALA A 273 20.83 37.10 -25.08
C ALA A 273 20.61 35.69 -25.64
N ASN A 274 21.67 34.89 -25.61
CA ASN A 274 21.58 33.47 -25.94
C ASN A 274 20.88 32.72 -24.80
N SER A 275 20.01 31.77 -25.19
CA SER A 275 19.37 30.87 -24.23
C SER A 275 20.41 30.01 -23.51
N PRO A 276 20.33 29.83 -22.18
CA PRO A 276 21.22 28.92 -21.47
C PRO A 276 21.00 27.47 -21.92
N GLY A 277 22.05 26.65 -21.80
CA GLY A 277 21.97 25.20 -22.02
C GLY A 277 21.13 24.53 -20.94
N THR A 278 20.30 23.56 -21.32
CA THR A 278 19.49 22.74 -20.41
C THR A 278 19.83 21.26 -20.61
N GLY A 279 19.51 20.43 -19.62
CA GLY A 279 19.62 18.98 -19.77
C GLY A 279 18.61 18.39 -20.76
N SER A 280 18.83 17.12 -21.13
CA SER A 280 17.99 16.33 -22.03
C SER A 280 16.95 15.46 -21.29
N THR A 281 16.87 15.57 -19.97
CA THR A 281 16.00 14.70 -19.17
C THR A 281 14.56 15.16 -19.28
N VAL A 282 13.71 14.33 -19.89
CA VAL A 282 12.26 14.61 -20.00
C VAL A 282 11.59 14.43 -18.63
N ARG A 283 10.77 15.42 -18.26
CA ARG A 283 9.99 15.46 -17.02
C ARG A 283 8.57 15.93 -17.33
N SER A 284 7.60 15.51 -16.52
CA SER A 284 6.22 16.01 -16.61
C SER A 284 6.12 17.47 -16.14
N LEU A 285 5.22 18.24 -16.75
CA LEU A 285 4.80 19.57 -16.32
C LEU A 285 3.94 19.53 -15.04
N ILE A 286 3.27 18.40 -14.79
CA ILE A 286 2.41 18.20 -13.61
C ILE A 286 3.29 18.15 -12.35
N PHE A 287 2.78 18.68 -11.24
CA PHE A 287 3.45 18.62 -9.94
C PHE A 287 3.90 17.20 -9.57
N GLN A 288 5.05 17.10 -8.91
CA GLN A 288 5.57 15.84 -8.37
C GLN A 288 6.00 16.04 -6.92
N ARG A 289 5.56 15.18 -6.01
CA ARG A 289 5.91 15.27 -4.60
C ARG A 289 7.43 15.17 -4.45
N PRO A 290 8.07 16.11 -3.74
CA PRO A 290 9.51 16.03 -3.51
C PRO A 290 9.91 14.76 -2.76
N GLU A 291 10.95 14.08 -3.23
CA GLU A 291 11.54 12.96 -2.50
C GLU A 291 12.22 13.42 -1.20
N THR A 292 12.24 12.53 -0.20
CA THR A 292 13.00 12.76 1.05
C THR A 292 14.48 12.55 0.78
N TYR A 293 15.28 13.61 0.86
CA TYR A 293 16.72 13.51 0.67
C TYR A 293 17.45 13.01 1.92
N THR A 294 18.43 12.13 1.73
CA THR A 294 19.24 11.57 2.81
C THR A 294 20.19 12.61 3.42
N SER A 295 20.34 12.57 4.74
CA SER A 295 21.23 13.40 5.56
C SER A 295 21.93 12.51 6.60
N LYS A 296 23.24 12.69 6.78
CA LYS A 296 24.05 11.94 7.74
C LYS A 296 24.02 12.62 9.12
N ASN A 297 22.93 12.44 9.89
CA ASN A 297 22.79 13.02 11.24
C ASN A 297 22.81 11.96 12.35
N ILE A 298 23.90 11.18 12.41
CA ILE A 298 24.06 10.08 13.38
C ILE A 298 24.03 10.55 14.84
N ASN A 299 24.55 11.75 15.14
CA ASN A 299 24.60 12.25 16.51
C ASN A 299 23.19 12.52 17.05
N ALA A 300 22.32 13.17 16.26
CA ALA A 300 20.93 13.38 16.66
C ALA A 300 20.21 12.04 16.86
N LEU A 301 20.43 11.05 15.98
CA LEU A 301 19.87 9.71 16.12
C LEU A 301 20.29 9.02 17.42
N LYS A 302 21.59 9.06 17.76
CA LYS A 302 22.12 8.46 19.00
C LYS A 302 21.52 9.11 20.24
N THR A 303 21.42 10.45 20.25
CA THR A 303 20.80 11.20 21.35
C THR A 303 19.32 10.85 21.49
N THR A 304 18.54 10.90 20.41
CA THR A 304 17.10 10.60 20.46
C THR A 304 16.83 9.15 20.84
N LEU A 305 17.66 8.20 20.39
CA LEU A 305 17.57 6.79 20.80
C LEU A 305 17.80 6.63 22.31
N SER A 306 18.86 7.26 22.86
CA SER A 306 19.14 7.23 24.31
C SER A 306 17.97 7.82 25.09
N ASP A 307 17.49 8.99 24.69
CA ASP A 307 16.38 9.70 25.33
C ASP A 307 15.07 8.89 25.36
N LEU A 308 14.84 8.05 24.33
CA LEU A 308 13.68 7.17 24.23
C LEU A 308 13.79 5.95 25.13
N VAL A 309 14.99 5.38 25.24
CA VAL A 309 15.26 4.27 26.15
C VAL A 309 15.06 4.74 27.59
N ASP A 310 15.65 5.89 27.95
CA ASP A 310 15.54 6.47 29.29
C ASP A 310 14.12 6.96 29.63
N SER A 311 13.31 7.29 28.61
CA SER A 311 11.90 7.66 28.81
C SER A 311 10.94 6.48 28.91
N THR A 312 11.45 5.26 28.71
CA THR A 312 10.67 4.00 28.71
C THR A 312 11.22 2.97 29.71
N ASP A 313 12.31 3.31 30.41
CA ASP A 313 13.04 2.36 31.26
C ASP A 313 12.20 1.85 32.44
N ASP A 314 11.57 2.75 33.21
CA ASP A 314 10.71 2.40 34.36
C ASP A 314 9.23 2.31 33.97
N TYR A 315 8.68 3.40 33.44
CA TYR A 315 7.33 3.51 32.88
C TYR A 315 7.38 4.44 31.67
N VAL A 316 6.34 4.45 30.84
CA VAL A 316 6.28 5.37 29.70
C VAL A 316 6.08 6.81 30.20
N LYS A 317 7.13 7.64 30.10
CA LYS A 317 7.07 9.07 30.47
C LYS A 317 6.29 9.87 29.43
N LYS A 318 5.75 11.03 29.84
CA LYS A 318 5.07 11.97 28.93
C LYS A 318 5.98 12.38 27.76
N GLU A 319 5.39 12.54 26.58
CA GLU A 319 6.07 12.91 25.32
C GLU A 319 7.00 11.83 24.74
N THR A 320 6.99 10.59 25.25
CA THR A 320 7.77 9.48 24.66
C THR A 320 7.33 9.21 23.22
N ALA A 321 6.02 9.20 22.95
CA ALA A 321 5.52 9.01 21.59
C ALA A 321 5.92 10.19 20.67
N LYS A 322 5.97 11.42 21.18
CA LYS A 322 6.48 12.60 20.43
C LYS A 322 7.97 12.46 20.07
N LYS A 323 8.81 12.00 21.00
CA LYS A 323 10.23 11.71 20.73
C LYS A 323 10.39 10.60 19.68
N PHE A 324 9.50 9.61 19.70
CA PHE A 324 9.52 8.52 18.72
C PHE A 324 9.17 9.01 17.31
N VAL A 325 8.29 10.02 17.17
CA VAL A 325 8.04 10.69 15.88
C VAL A 325 9.33 11.27 15.31
N GLU A 326 10.05 12.01 16.13
CA GLU A 326 11.30 12.65 15.73
C GLU A 326 12.35 11.60 15.36
N PHE A 327 12.41 10.50 16.10
CA PHE A 327 13.26 9.37 15.78
C PHE A 327 12.94 8.77 14.40
N ILE A 328 11.67 8.48 14.11
CA ILE A 328 11.23 8.00 12.78
C ILE A 328 11.59 9.01 11.68
N ARG A 329 11.41 10.31 11.92
CA ARG A 329 11.75 11.37 10.98
C ARG A 329 13.25 11.37 10.64
N LEU A 330 14.11 11.24 11.66
CA LEU A 330 15.55 11.14 11.48
C LEU A 330 15.96 9.85 10.76
N LEU A 331 15.34 8.71 11.10
CA LEU A 331 15.58 7.43 10.44
C LEU A 331 15.23 7.49 8.95
N ARG A 332 14.09 8.11 8.59
CA ARG A 332 13.66 8.31 7.20
C ARG A 332 14.61 9.16 6.37
N GLN A 333 15.36 10.04 7.02
CA GLN A 333 16.36 10.89 6.40
C GLN A 333 17.75 10.25 6.41
N SER A 334 17.95 9.05 6.95
CA SER A 334 19.28 8.46 7.11
C SER A 334 19.60 7.46 6.01
N ASP A 335 20.87 7.38 5.61
CA ASP A 335 21.33 6.36 4.67
C ASP A 335 21.57 5.01 5.36
N SER A 336 21.76 3.96 4.54
CA SER A 336 21.92 2.60 5.05
C SER A 336 23.14 2.42 5.95
N GLU A 337 24.23 3.16 5.75
CA GLU A 337 25.44 3.08 6.59
C GLU A 337 25.17 3.65 7.98
N THR A 338 24.55 4.84 8.06
CA THR A 338 24.16 5.50 9.31
C THR A 338 23.22 4.61 10.13
N LEU A 339 22.25 3.97 9.48
CA LEU A 339 21.30 3.06 10.12
C LEU A 339 21.96 1.77 10.64
N LEU A 340 22.99 1.27 9.96
CA LEU A 340 23.80 0.14 10.42
C LEU A 340 24.70 0.53 11.61
N GLU A 341 25.27 1.74 11.58
CA GLU A 341 26.06 2.28 12.69
C GLU A 341 25.21 2.43 13.95
N LEU A 342 23.98 2.93 13.81
CA LEU A 342 23.05 3.09 14.93
C LEU A 342 22.70 1.74 15.59
N ALA A 343 22.64 0.65 14.82
CA ALA A 343 22.39 -0.68 15.35
C ALA A 343 23.46 -1.16 16.34
N ALA A 344 24.68 -0.62 16.23
CA ALA A 344 25.82 -0.95 17.07
C ALA A 344 26.03 0.06 18.22
N PHE A 345 25.11 1.02 18.39
CA PHE A 345 25.22 2.05 19.42
C PHE A 345 25.19 1.44 20.84
N PRO A 346 26.22 1.69 21.68
CA PRO A 346 26.26 1.18 23.04
C PRO A 346 25.35 1.99 23.97
N HIS A 347 24.48 1.30 24.71
CA HIS A 347 23.61 1.88 25.74
C HIS A 347 23.65 1.01 27.01
N PRO A 348 23.50 1.58 28.23
CA PRO A 348 23.41 0.80 29.47
C PRO A 348 22.33 -0.28 29.41
N ASN A 349 21.11 0.07 29.03
CA ASN A 349 20.03 -0.89 28.75
C ASN A 349 20.07 -1.38 27.29
N LYS A 350 20.95 -2.35 27.00
CA LYS A 350 21.16 -2.90 25.64
C LYS A 350 19.92 -3.54 25.03
N VAL A 351 19.08 -4.19 25.84
CA VAL A 351 17.90 -4.91 25.37
C VAL A 351 16.84 -3.92 24.90
N LEU A 352 16.54 -2.90 25.71
CA LEU A 352 15.57 -1.87 25.35
C LEU A 352 16.09 -1.00 24.20
N ALA A 353 17.38 -0.65 24.17
CA ALA A 353 17.97 0.09 23.06
C ALA A 353 17.86 -0.63 21.71
N ARG A 354 18.16 -1.94 21.67
CA ARG A 354 17.95 -2.77 20.46
C ARG A 354 16.48 -2.74 20.05
N LYS A 355 15.57 -2.86 21.02
CA LYS A 355 14.13 -2.88 20.76
C LYS A 355 13.62 -1.55 20.17
N VAL A 356 13.98 -0.42 20.76
CA VAL A 356 13.61 0.92 20.25
C VAL A 356 14.19 1.14 18.84
N TYR A 357 15.44 0.72 18.61
CA TYR A 357 16.06 0.77 17.29
C TYR A 357 15.26 -0.04 16.26
N LEU A 358 14.94 -1.30 16.55
CA LEU A 358 14.17 -2.16 15.64
C LEU A 358 12.75 -1.64 15.44
N ASP A 359 12.11 -1.15 16.49
CA ASP A 359 10.79 -0.54 16.40
C ASP A 359 10.77 0.65 15.43
N GLY A 360 11.82 1.48 15.49
CA GLY A 360 12.03 2.59 14.56
C GLY A 360 12.34 2.11 13.14
N LEU A 361 13.31 1.21 12.99
CA LEU A 361 13.77 0.69 11.70
C LEU A 361 12.63 0.07 10.89
N PHE A 362 11.80 -0.76 11.52
CA PHE A 362 10.66 -1.44 10.89
C PHE A 362 9.50 -0.49 10.54
N ARG A 363 9.53 0.77 11.01
CA ARG A 363 8.47 1.77 10.76
C ARG A 363 8.97 2.96 9.92
N ALA A 364 10.28 3.07 9.69
CA ALA A 364 10.88 4.09 8.85
C ALA A 364 10.29 4.09 7.43
N SER A 365 10.03 2.90 6.86
CA SER A 365 9.33 2.70 5.58
C SER A 365 10.05 3.30 4.36
N THR A 366 11.38 3.34 4.37
CA THR A 366 12.24 3.84 3.27
C THR A 366 13.02 2.72 2.57
N ALA A 367 13.53 2.97 1.37
CA ALA A 367 14.41 2.05 0.65
C ALA A 367 15.68 1.71 1.46
N GLU A 368 16.24 2.71 2.14
CA GLU A 368 17.41 2.62 3.02
C GLU A 368 17.15 1.65 4.18
N SER A 369 16.00 1.82 4.85
CA SER A 369 15.58 0.92 5.94
C SER A 369 15.37 -0.51 5.46
N ALA A 370 14.76 -0.70 4.28
CA ALA A 370 14.56 -2.01 3.67
C ALA A 370 15.89 -2.71 3.38
N ARG A 371 16.88 -2.00 2.81
CA ARG A 371 18.24 -2.52 2.60
C ARG A 371 18.90 -2.95 3.91
N VAL A 372 18.76 -2.17 4.96
CA VAL A 372 19.34 -2.48 6.29
C VAL A 372 18.67 -3.71 6.90
N ILE A 373 17.34 -3.78 6.84
CA ILE A 373 16.57 -4.95 7.29
C ILE A 373 17.06 -6.21 6.56
N LEU A 374 17.13 -6.17 5.22
CA LEU A 374 17.59 -7.28 4.40
C LEU A 374 19.03 -7.70 4.73
N LYS A 375 19.95 -6.75 4.97
CA LYS A 375 21.35 -7.01 5.35
C LYS A 375 21.48 -7.63 6.75
N GLN A 376 20.55 -7.33 7.64
CA GLN A 376 20.59 -7.78 9.04
C GLN A 376 19.74 -9.04 9.31
N LEU A 377 19.04 -9.60 8.31
CA LEU A 377 18.14 -10.76 8.49
C LEU A 377 18.79 -11.95 9.23
N SER A 378 20.08 -12.23 8.98
CA SER A 378 20.81 -13.31 9.65
C SER A 378 21.14 -13.03 11.12
N LYS A 379 21.10 -11.75 11.54
CA LYS A 379 21.38 -11.29 12.92
C LYS A 379 20.13 -11.19 13.79
N PHE A 380 18.95 -11.42 13.22
CA PHE A 380 17.68 -11.38 13.93
C PHE A 380 17.35 -12.75 14.53
N ASP A 381 16.74 -12.77 15.71
CA ASP A 381 16.09 -13.98 16.22
C ASP A 381 14.84 -14.32 15.40
N ASP A 382 14.21 -15.48 15.65
CA ASP A 382 13.09 -15.93 14.81
C ASP A 382 11.85 -15.02 14.89
N LYS A 383 11.61 -14.35 16.02
CA LYS A 383 10.50 -13.39 16.17
C LYS A 383 10.84 -12.08 15.47
N GLU A 384 12.05 -11.59 15.67
CA GLU A 384 12.57 -10.40 15.01
C GLU A 384 12.57 -10.57 13.48
N LYS A 385 12.94 -11.75 12.96
CA LYS A 385 12.89 -12.06 11.51
C LYS A 385 11.49 -11.93 10.94
N VAL A 386 10.48 -12.49 11.62
CA VAL A 386 9.09 -12.40 11.17
C VAL A 386 8.65 -10.94 11.11
N LEU A 387 8.90 -10.16 12.16
CA LEU A 387 8.55 -8.73 12.19
C LEU A 387 9.31 -7.92 11.14
N ALA A 388 10.61 -8.20 10.97
CA ALA A 388 11.46 -7.58 9.97
C ALA A 388 10.93 -7.83 8.55
N ILE A 389 10.60 -9.07 8.21
CA ILE A 389 10.06 -9.43 6.89
C ILE A 389 8.69 -8.77 6.67
N LEU A 390 7.80 -8.81 7.68
CA LEU A 390 6.50 -8.14 7.59
C LEU A 390 6.64 -6.64 7.33
N SER A 391 7.61 -5.99 7.98
CA SER A 391 7.87 -4.55 7.84
C SER A 391 8.28 -4.13 6.42
N LEU A 392 8.89 -5.02 5.63
CA LEU A 392 9.21 -4.74 4.22
C LEU A 392 7.95 -4.46 3.38
N ASN A 393 6.80 -5.00 3.78
CA ASN A 393 5.51 -4.70 3.14
C ASN A 393 5.03 -3.26 3.40
N LEU A 394 5.63 -2.51 4.32
CA LEU A 394 5.26 -1.13 4.65
C LEU A 394 6.08 -0.07 3.89
N VAL A 395 7.16 -0.48 3.22
CA VAL A 395 8.09 0.41 2.50
C VAL A 395 7.36 1.26 1.45
N LYS A 396 7.53 2.59 1.42
CA LYS A 396 6.78 3.49 0.53
C LYS A 396 7.35 3.58 -0.89
N SER A 397 8.67 3.51 -1.02
CA SER A 397 9.38 3.57 -2.30
C SER A 397 10.49 2.53 -2.33
N VAL A 398 10.71 1.94 -3.52
CA VAL A 398 11.70 0.91 -3.75
C VAL A 398 12.56 1.35 -4.93
N ASP A 399 13.87 1.21 -4.80
CA ASP A 399 14.86 1.47 -5.84
C ASP A 399 15.54 0.17 -6.31
N LYS A 400 16.39 0.29 -7.35
CA LYS A 400 17.11 -0.84 -7.93
C LYS A 400 18.03 -1.53 -6.94
N GLU A 401 18.74 -0.77 -6.10
CA GLU A 401 19.64 -1.32 -5.09
C GLU A 401 18.91 -2.16 -4.05
N THR A 402 17.71 -1.75 -3.65
CA THR A 402 16.86 -2.50 -2.72
C THR A 402 16.43 -3.83 -3.32
N LEU A 403 16.06 -3.86 -4.61
CA LEU A 403 15.73 -5.11 -5.31
C LEU A 403 16.95 -6.03 -5.45
N ASN A 404 18.13 -5.50 -5.77
CA ASN A 404 19.37 -6.27 -5.80
C ASN A 404 19.69 -6.89 -4.44
N GLN A 405 19.54 -6.11 -3.37
CA GLN A 405 19.71 -6.60 -2.00
C GLN A 405 18.68 -7.69 -1.69
N ALA A 406 17.41 -7.51 -2.07
CA ALA A 406 16.35 -8.50 -1.87
C ALA A 406 16.66 -9.82 -2.60
N ALA A 407 17.06 -9.74 -3.86
CA ALA A 407 17.46 -10.89 -4.68
C ALA A 407 18.61 -11.68 -4.03
N SER A 408 19.58 -10.98 -3.42
CA SER A 408 20.71 -11.62 -2.70
C SER A 408 20.29 -12.43 -1.48
N GLN A 409 19.14 -12.09 -0.86
CA GLN A 409 18.63 -12.78 0.33
C GLN A 409 17.74 -13.99 -0.01
N LEU A 410 17.33 -14.15 -1.28
CA LEU A 410 16.56 -15.31 -1.77
C LEU A 410 17.47 -16.53 -1.99
N LEU A 411 18.08 -17.01 -0.91
CA LEU A 411 18.94 -18.19 -0.88
C LEU A 411 18.12 -19.47 -0.62
N PRO A 412 18.68 -20.67 -0.90
CA PRO A 412 18.00 -21.94 -0.64
C PRO A 412 17.61 -22.19 0.82
N ASN A 413 18.11 -21.44 1.79
CA ASN A 413 17.72 -21.50 3.20
C ASN A 413 17.00 -20.24 3.69
N ALA A 414 16.58 -19.36 2.78
CA ALA A 414 15.84 -18.16 3.12
C ALA A 414 14.53 -18.48 3.87
N PRO A 415 14.15 -17.67 4.88
CA PRO A 415 12.83 -17.72 5.49
C PRO A 415 11.75 -17.68 4.41
N LYS A 416 10.74 -18.55 4.51
CA LYS A 416 9.69 -18.70 3.48
C LYS A 416 8.85 -17.43 3.34
N GLU A 417 8.66 -16.69 4.42
CA GLU A 417 7.94 -15.43 4.48
C GLU A 417 8.59 -14.34 3.61
N LEU A 418 9.91 -14.43 3.39
CA LEU A 418 10.65 -13.44 2.61
C LEU A 418 10.18 -13.37 1.15
N TYR A 419 9.75 -14.49 0.57
CA TYR A 419 9.27 -14.52 -0.82
C TYR A 419 8.04 -13.62 -1.02
N ILE A 420 7.12 -13.61 -0.06
CA ILE A 420 5.91 -12.76 -0.08
C ILE A 420 6.30 -11.29 -0.01
N ALA A 421 7.19 -10.94 0.91
CA ALA A 421 7.66 -9.57 1.09
C ALA A 421 8.45 -9.05 -0.13
N VAL A 422 9.32 -9.88 -0.73
CA VAL A 422 10.06 -9.50 -1.94
C VAL A 422 9.13 -9.30 -3.13
N GLY A 423 8.08 -10.12 -3.26
CA GLY A 423 7.00 -9.89 -4.24
C GLY A 423 6.38 -8.49 -4.08
N SER A 424 6.05 -8.09 -2.85
CA SER A 424 5.50 -6.75 -2.58
C SER A 424 6.49 -5.62 -2.94
N LEU A 425 7.80 -5.80 -2.71
CA LEU A 425 8.82 -4.83 -3.10
C LEU A 425 8.90 -4.67 -4.62
N VAL A 426 8.81 -5.77 -5.37
CA VAL A 426 8.78 -5.75 -6.85
C VAL A 426 7.56 -4.97 -7.35
N ALA A 427 6.36 -5.25 -6.83
CA ALA A 427 5.16 -4.53 -7.23
C ALA A 427 5.28 -3.03 -6.97
N LYS A 428 5.83 -2.62 -5.82
CA LYS A 428 6.04 -1.21 -5.48
C LYS A 428 7.05 -0.51 -6.40
N TYR A 429 8.13 -1.20 -6.76
CA TYR A 429 9.08 -0.70 -7.75
C TYR A 429 8.40 -0.48 -9.11
N CYS A 430 7.62 -1.47 -9.56
CA CYS A 430 6.95 -1.48 -10.86
C CYS A 430 5.74 -0.53 -10.98
N LEU A 431 5.23 0.01 -9.86
CA LEU A 431 4.20 1.06 -9.89
C LEU A 431 4.77 2.42 -10.34
N LYS A 432 6.04 2.70 -10.05
CA LYS A 432 6.69 3.99 -10.37
C LYS A 432 7.69 3.91 -11.51
N ASN A 433 8.27 2.73 -11.73
CA ASN A 433 9.27 2.48 -12.75
C ASN A 433 8.75 1.50 -13.79
N TYR A 434 9.37 1.52 -14.96
CA TYR A 434 9.11 0.49 -15.97
C TYR A 434 9.58 -0.87 -15.43
N CYS A 435 8.68 -1.85 -15.45
CA CYS A 435 8.87 -3.14 -14.79
C CYS A 435 9.73 -4.11 -15.64
N GLN A 436 10.87 -3.64 -16.11
CA GLN A 436 11.86 -4.42 -16.86
C GLN A 436 13.27 -4.03 -16.40
N GLY A 437 14.17 -5.02 -16.30
CA GLY A 437 15.54 -4.79 -15.90
C GLY A 437 16.19 -6.03 -15.26
N PRO A 438 17.52 -6.06 -15.16
CA PRO A 438 18.27 -7.21 -14.62
C PRO A 438 17.89 -7.53 -13.18
N GLU A 439 17.47 -6.53 -12.39
CA GLU A 439 17.05 -6.72 -11.00
C GLU A 439 15.75 -7.53 -10.89
N ILE A 440 14.80 -7.26 -11.78
CA ILE A 440 13.52 -7.99 -11.85
C ILE A 440 13.77 -9.40 -12.35
N ASP A 441 14.57 -9.55 -13.41
CA ASP A 441 14.91 -10.86 -13.98
C ASP A 441 15.64 -11.75 -12.98
N ALA A 442 16.52 -11.18 -12.16
CA ALA A 442 17.19 -11.93 -11.09
C ALA A 442 16.19 -12.49 -10.07
N ILE A 443 15.21 -11.69 -9.63
CA ILE A 443 14.18 -12.13 -8.67
C ILE A 443 13.26 -13.17 -9.32
N SER A 444 12.77 -12.91 -10.53
CA SER A 444 11.89 -13.82 -11.28
C SER A 444 12.57 -15.18 -11.54
N LYS A 445 13.87 -15.17 -11.83
CA LYS A 445 14.67 -16.39 -11.93
C LYS A 445 14.74 -17.14 -10.60
N LYS A 446 15.03 -16.45 -9.48
CA LYS A 446 15.07 -17.08 -8.15
C LYS A 446 13.73 -17.69 -7.75
N PHE A 447 12.62 -17.04 -8.07
CA PHE A 447 11.28 -17.58 -7.84
C PHE A 447 11.05 -18.82 -8.70
N SER A 448 11.33 -18.75 -10.00
CA SER A 448 11.17 -19.88 -10.93
C SER A 448 12.02 -21.10 -10.54
N ASP A 449 13.30 -20.89 -10.23
CA ASP A 449 14.22 -21.94 -9.78
C ASP A 449 13.75 -22.59 -8.47
N GLY A 450 13.18 -21.79 -7.56
CA GLY A 450 12.65 -22.24 -6.28
C GLY A 450 11.40 -23.12 -6.37
N LEU A 451 10.62 -23.02 -7.47
CA LEU A 451 9.40 -23.81 -7.67
C LEU A 451 9.69 -25.29 -7.95
N LYS A 452 10.87 -25.65 -8.49
CA LYS A 452 11.26 -27.05 -8.80
C LYS A 452 10.16 -27.84 -9.54
N HIS A 453 9.60 -27.27 -10.62
CA HIS A 453 8.47 -27.86 -11.37
C HIS A 453 7.19 -28.10 -10.53
N CYS A 454 7.10 -27.50 -9.34
CA CYS A 454 5.98 -27.63 -8.42
C CYS A 454 5.71 -29.08 -7.96
N LYS A 455 6.77 -29.91 -7.90
CA LYS A 455 6.71 -31.29 -7.40
C LYS A 455 7.51 -31.41 -6.09
N PRO A 456 6.87 -31.19 -4.93
CA PRO A 456 7.55 -31.29 -3.64
C PRO A 456 7.85 -32.75 -3.29
N ASN A 457 8.99 -32.99 -2.63
CA ASN A 457 9.29 -34.31 -2.04
C ASN A 457 8.88 -34.39 -0.56
N THR A 458 8.68 -33.23 0.09
CA THR A 458 8.31 -33.12 1.52
C THR A 458 7.26 -32.03 1.71
N LYS A 459 6.47 -32.10 2.80
CA LYS A 459 5.51 -31.05 3.16
C LYS A 459 6.15 -29.68 3.33
N ARG A 460 7.38 -29.63 3.85
CA ARG A 460 8.16 -28.39 3.97
C ARG A 460 8.53 -27.78 2.61
N GLU A 461 8.84 -28.62 1.63
CA GLU A 461 9.06 -28.16 0.24
C GLU A 461 7.76 -27.67 -0.39
N GLU A 462 6.64 -28.38 -0.17
CA GLU A 462 5.32 -27.97 -0.65
C GLU A 462 4.93 -26.60 -0.10
N GLU A 463 5.07 -26.42 1.21
CA GLU A 463 4.80 -25.15 1.87
C GLU A 463 5.63 -24.02 1.27
N ARG A 464 6.94 -24.24 1.08
CA ARG A 464 7.80 -23.24 0.46
C ARG A 464 7.35 -22.89 -0.97
N ILE A 465 6.94 -23.87 -1.77
CA ILE A 465 6.40 -23.63 -3.12
C ILE A 465 5.18 -22.72 -3.04
N VAL A 466 4.27 -22.94 -2.07
CA VAL A 466 3.11 -22.07 -1.85
C VAL A 466 3.53 -20.64 -1.49
N TYR A 467 4.53 -20.43 -0.62
CA TYR A 467 5.05 -19.09 -0.32
C TYR A 467 5.67 -18.40 -1.56
N ILE A 468 6.35 -19.16 -2.43
CA ILE A 468 6.91 -18.62 -3.68
C ILE A 468 5.79 -18.18 -4.63
N LEU A 469 4.75 -19.01 -4.81
CA LEU A 469 3.59 -18.70 -5.65
C LEU A 469 2.84 -17.46 -5.13
N LYS A 470 2.71 -17.31 -3.82
CA LYS A 470 2.14 -16.10 -3.19
C LYS A 470 3.01 -14.86 -3.41
N GLY A 471 4.34 -15.00 -3.32
CA GLY A 471 5.30 -13.95 -3.67
C GLY A 471 5.20 -13.52 -5.14
N LEU A 472 5.04 -14.48 -6.06
CA LEU A 472 4.76 -14.20 -7.47
C LEU A 472 3.45 -13.44 -7.65
N GLY A 473 2.40 -13.85 -6.93
CA GLY A 473 1.12 -13.16 -6.93
C GLY A 473 1.24 -11.70 -6.44
N ASN A 474 2.04 -11.46 -5.39
CA ASN A 474 2.32 -10.12 -4.88
C ASN A 474 3.13 -9.25 -5.84
N ALA A 475 4.03 -9.84 -6.64
CA ALA A 475 4.84 -9.11 -7.61
C ALA A 475 4.02 -8.45 -8.73
N LYS A 476 2.85 -9.02 -9.07
CA LYS A 476 1.90 -8.55 -10.10
C LYS A 476 2.47 -8.41 -11.52
N SER A 477 3.75 -8.68 -11.70
CA SER A 477 4.47 -8.64 -12.95
C SER A 477 5.30 -9.90 -13.09
N LEU A 478 5.41 -10.39 -14.32
CA LEU A 478 6.17 -11.57 -14.67
C LEU A 478 7.30 -11.19 -15.62
N SER A 479 8.45 -11.84 -15.48
CA SER A 479 9.53 -11.77 -16.46
C SER A 479 10.15 -13.15 -16.67
N GLY A 480 10.90 -13.30 -17.77
CA GLY A 480 11.54 -14.57 -18.14
C GLY A 480 10.55 -15.74 -18.24
N ASN A 481 10.96 -16.91 -17.74
CA ASN A 481 10.18 -18.16 -17.83
C ASN A 481 9.08 -18.30 -16.77
N THR A 482 8.77 -17.24 -16.02
CA THR A 482 7.86 -17.31 -14.88
C THR A 482 6.42 -17.69 -15.29
N VAL A 483 5.95 -17.23 -16.46
CA VAL A 483 4.64 -17.61 -17.03
C VAL A 483 4.56 -19.12 -17.24
N ALA A 484 5.58 -19.72 -17.85
CA ALA A 484 5.62 -21.16 -18.10
C ALA A 484 5.68 -21.96 -16.79
N ALA A 485 6.49 -21.52 -15.81
CA ALA A 485 6.56 -22.15 -14.50
C ALA A 485 5.22 -22.09 -13.75
N LEU A 486 4.54 -20.94 -13.76
CA LEU A 486 3.21 -20.76 -13.18
C LEU A 486 2.17 -21.67 -13.83
N SER A 487 2.14 -21.71 -15.17
CA SER A 487 1.26 -22.61 -15.94
C SER A 487 1.53 -24.09 -15.63
N GLU A 488 2.80 -24.46 -15.45
CA GLU A 488 3.19 -25.82 -15.06
C GLU A 488 2.67 -26.18 -13.66
N CYS A 489 2.74 -25.25 -12.69
CA CYS A 489 2.27 -25.48 -11.32
C CYS A 489 0.77 -25.73 -11.21
N ALA A 490 -0.04 -25.17 -12.11
CA ALA A 490 -1.49 -25.42 -12.17
C ALA A 490 -1.87 -26.75 -12.87
N SER A 491 -0.89 -27.42 -13.51
CA SER A 491 -1.14 -28.64 -14.29
C SER A 491 -1.34 -29.89 -13.43
N THR A 492 -1.95 -30.92 -14.01
CA THR A 492 -2.18 -32.22 -13.36
C THR A 492 -0.88 -32.85 -12.87
N GLY A 493 -0.96 -33.65 -11.79
CA GLY A 493 0.20 -34.30 -11.16
C GLY A 493 0.92 -33.45 -10.09
N ARG A 494 0.31 -32.33 -9.69
CA ARG A 494 0.66 -31.54 -8.49
C ARG A 494 -0.48 -31.60 -7.48
N SER A 495 -0.21 -31.31 -6.22
CA SER A 495 -1.25 -31.24 -5.17
C SER A 495 -2.25 -30.12 -5.46
N ASN A 496 -3.51 -30.29 -5.03
CA ASN A 496 -4.53 -29.26 -5.19
C ASN A 496 -4.14 -27.96 -4.49
N ARG A 497 -3.48 -28.05 -3.32
CA ARG A 497 -2.93 -26.91 -2.58
C ARG A 497 -2.00 -26.04 -3.43
N ILE A 498 -1.03 -26.65 -4.14
CA ILE A 498 -0.12 -25.92 -5.04
C ILE A 498 -0.87 -25.34 -6.24
N ARG A 499 -1.76 -26.13 -6.84
CA ARG A 499 -2.51 -25.72 -8.04
C ARG A 499 -3.44 -24.53 -7.76
N VAL A 500 -4.12 -24.52 -6.60
CA VAL A 500 -4.94 -23.39 -6.13
C VAL A 500 -4.07 -22.15 -5.90
N ALA A 501 -2.91 -22.29 -5.24
CA ALA A 501 -1.99 -21.17 -5.04
C ALA A 501 -1.48 -20.58 -6.37
N ALA A 502 -1.27 -21.42 -7.39
CA ALA A 502 -0.92 -20.96 -8.73
C ALA A 502 -2.06 -20.18 -9.39
N LEU A 503 -3.31 -20.66 -9.32
CA LEU A 503 -4.49 -19.96 -9.83
C LEU A 503 -4.71 -18.60 -9.13
N HIS A 504 -4.44 -18.51 -7.83
CA HIS A 504 -4.44 -17.23 -7.12
C HIS A 504 -3.39 -16.27 -7.69
N ALA A 505 -2.18 -16.74 -7.99
CA ALA A 505 -1.15 -15.93 -8.65
C ALA A 505 -1.56 -15.50 -10.07
N PHE A 506 -2.26 -16.36 -10.84
CA PHE A 506 -2.77 -15.98 -12.16
C PHE A 506 -3.73 -14.80 -12.06
N SER A 507 -4.60 -14.79 -11.04
CA SER A 507 -5.60 -13.74 -10.87
C SER A 507 -5.02 -12.36 -10.56
N THR A 508 -3.78 -12.27 -10.07
CA THR A 508 -3.15 -11.01 -9.65
C THR A 508 -2.14 -10.46 -10.65
N VAL A 509 -1.62 -11.31 -11.54
CA VAL A 509 -0.71 -10.92 -12.62
C VAL A 509 -1.49 -10.16 -13.70
N LYS A 510 -0.86 -9.15 -14.32
CA LYS A 510 -1.44 -8.42 -15.47
C LYS A 510 -1.89 -9.39 -16.56
N CYS A 511 -3.13 -9.26 -17.00
CA CYS A 511 -3.87 -10.10 -17.97
C CYS A 511 -3.03 -10.87 -19.01
N GLU A 512 -2.38 -11.95 -18.59
CA GLU A 512 -1.59 -12.84 -19.45
C GLU A 512 -2.51 -13.87 -20.12
N GLU A 513 -2.55 -13.86 -21.45
CA GLU A 513 -3.47 -14.67 -22.25
C GLU A 513 -3.26 -16.19 -22.07
N THR A 514 -2.00 -16.61 -21.91
CA THR A 514 -1.63 -18.02 -21.70
C THR A 514 -2.18 -18.56 -20.37
N LEU A 515 -2.09 -17.78 -19.30
CA LEU A 515 -2.61 -18.13 -17.98
C LEU A 515 -4.14 -18.11 -17.98
N GLN A 516 -4.76 -17.13 -18.64
CA GLN A 516 -6.22 -17.08 -18.79
C GLN A 516 -6.76 -18.29 -19.55
N SER A 517 -6.10 -18.67 -20.65
CA SER A 517 -6.44 -19.87 -21.42
C SER A 517 -6.34 -21.14 -20.56
N LYS A 518 -5.29 -21.24 -19.74
CA LYS A 518 -5.12 -22.37 -18.81
C LYS A 518 -6.21 -22.42 -17.75
N SER A 519 -6.64 -21.27 -17.23
CA SER A 519 -7.78 -21.19 -16.29
C SER A 519 -9.08 -21.66 -16.92
N LEU A 520 -9.37 -21.27 -18.17
CA LEU A 520 -10.56 -21.75 -18.89
C LEU A 520 -10.51 -23.25 -19.18
N GLU A 521 -9.34 -23.80 -19.52
CA GLU A 521 -9.11 -25.25 -19.70
C GLU A 521 -9.46 -26.02 -18.41
N LEU A 522 -8.92 -25.58 -17.27
CA LEU A 522 -9.17 -26.21 -15.97
C LEU A 522 -10.64 -26.11 -15.54
N LEU A 523 -11.28 -24.97 -15.77
CA LEU A 523 -12.71 -24.79 -15.49
C LEU A 523 -13.58 -25.75 -16.31
N LYS A 524 -13.26 -25.97 -17.59
CA LYS A 524 -14.00 -26.88 -18.47
C LYS A 524 -13.83 -28.35 -18.09
N ASN A 525 -12.71 -28.73 -17.49
CA ASN A 525 -12.41 -30.11 -17.15
C ASN A 525 -13.22 -30.58 -15.93
N ARG A 526 -14.28 -31.37 -16.17
CA ARG A 526 -15.18 -31.89 -15.13
C ARG A 526 -14.56 -32.97 -14.22
N ASN A 527 -13.39 -33.50 -14.58
CA ASN A 527 -12.67 -34.47 -13.75
C ASN A 527 -11.88 -33.80 -12.62
N GLU A 528 -11.67 -32.49 -12.71
CA GLU A 528 -10.99 -31.71 -11.67
C GLU A 528 -11.91 -31.49 -10.46
N ASP A 529 -11.30 -31.31 -9.30
CA ASP A 529 -12.04 -30.98 -8.08
C ASP A 529 -12.80 -29.65 -8.23
N SER A 530 -13.97 -29.57 -7.60
CA SER A 530 -14.81 -28.37 -7.64
C SER A 530 -14.09 -27.12 -7.13
N GLU A 531 -13.20 -27.24 -6.13
CA GLU A 531 -12.36 -26.14 -5.64
C GLU A 531 -11.50 -25.57 -6.77
N LEU A 532 -10.76 -26.43 -7.47
CA LEU A 532 -9.87 -26.01 -8.55
C LEU A 532 -10.62 -25.37 -9.70
N ARG A 533 -11.77 -25.95 -10.08
CA ARG A 533 -12.60 -25.41 -11.16
C ARG A 533 -13.15 -24.02 -10.80
N ILE A 534 -13.59 -23.82 -9.56
CA ILE A 534 -14.09 -22.52 -9.09
C ILE A 534 -12.95 -21.49 -9.00
N GLU A 535 -11.78 -21.86 -8.50
CA GLU A 535 -10.63 -20.96 -8.45
C GLU A 535 -10.11 -20.61 -9.86
N ALA A 536 -10.22 -21.55 -10.81
CA ALA A 536 -9.92 -21.29 -12.21
C ALA A 536 -10.93 -20.33 -12.84
N TYR A 537 -12.22 -20.44 -12.49
CA TYR A 537 -13.23 -19.44 -12.86
C TYR A 537 -12.87 -18.05 -12.33
N LEU A 538 -12.56 -17.93 -11.02
CA LEU A 538 -12.18 -16.65 -10.40
C LEU A 538 -10.93 -16.04 -11.05
N SER A 539 -9.95 -16.88 -11.40
CA SER A 539 -8.77 -16.48 -12.16
C SER A 539 -9.10 -16.00 -13.57
N ALA A 540 -10.00 -16.67 -14.31
CA ALA A 540 -10.35 -16.28 -15.67
C ALA A 540 -11.08 -14.93 -15.73
N ILE A 541 -11.98 -14.67 -14.76
CA ILE A 541 -12.78 -13.43 -14.71
C ILE A 541 -12.05 -12.24 -14.10
N SER A 542 -10.81 -12.39 -13.60
CA SER A 542 -10.03 -11.25 -13.11
C SER A 542 -9.71 -10.25 -14.22
N CYS A 543 -9.58 -10.75 -15.45
CA CYS A 543 -9.34 -9.99 -16.68
C CYS A 543 -10.43 -10.29 -17.72
N PRO A 544 -11.66 -9.80 -17.52
CA PRO A 544 -12.80 -10.18 -18.35
C PRO A 544 -12.69 -9.58 -19.76
N ASN A 545 -13.09 -10.37 -20.76
CA ASN A 545 -13.24 -9.94 -22.15
C ASN A 545 -14.43 -10.67 -22.80
N ALA A 546 -14.74 -10.35 -24.06
CA ALA A 546 -15.88 -10.92 -24.76
C ALA A 546 -15.78 -12.44 -24.95
N GLU A 547 -14.57 -12.97 -25.20
CA GLU A 547 -14.35 -14.40 -25.37
C GLU A 547 -14.59 -15.16 -24.07
N VAL A 548 -14.00 -14.68 -22.96
CA VAL A 548 -14.22 -15.23 -21.62
C VAL A 548 -15.71 -15.23 -21.30
N ALA A 549 -16.42 -14.13 -21.55
CA ALA A 549 -17.85 -14.02 -21.27
C ALA A 549 -18.68 -15.09 -22.02
N ASN A 550 -18.38 -15.31 -23.31
CA ASN A 550 -19.05 -16.34 -24.11
C ASN A 550 -18.77 -17.74 -23.55
N GLN A 551 -17.51 -18.05 -23.24
CA GLN A 551 -17.14 -19.35 -22.69
C GLN A 551 -17.77 -19.60 -21.31
N ILE A 552 -17.80 -18.60 -20.42
CA ILE A 552 -18.48 -18.70 -19.11
C ILE A 552 -19.99 -18.94 -19.30
N SER A 553 -20.62 -18.28 -20.27
CA SER A 553 -22.04 -18.48 -20.57
C SER A 553 -22.34 -19.91 -21.02
N GLU A 554 -21.50 -20.50 -21.87
CA GLU A 554 -21.63 -21.90 -22.29
C GLU A 554 -21.41 -22.88 -21.13
N ILE A 555 -20.38 -22.62 -20.32
CA ILE A 555 -20.01 -23.48 -19.17
C ILE A 555 -21.13 -23.49 -18.14
N VAL A 556 -21.60 -22.33 -17.67
CA VAL A 556 -22.61 -22.27 -16.61
C VAL A 556 -23.95 -22.92 -17.02
N ASN A 557 -24.31 -22.81 -18.31
CA ASN A 557 -25.56 -23.37 -18.82
C ASN A 557 -25.48 -24.89 -19.11
N SER A 558 -24.27 -25.42 -19.33
CA SER A 558 -24.04 -26.86 -19.52
C SER A 558 -23.50 -27.57 -18.26
N GLU A 559 -23.26 -26.84 -17.17
CA GLU A 559 -22.62 -27.34 -15.95
C GLU A 559 -23.50 -28.35 -15.22
N THR A 560 -22.95 -29.52 -14.88
CA THR A 560 -23.66 -30.58 -14.15
C THR A 560 -23.32 -30.62 -12.68
N VAL A 561 -22.18 -30.08 -12.28
CA VAL A 561 -21.71 -30.06 -10.88
C VAL A 561 -22.32 -28.86 -10.17
N ASN A 562 -23.19 -29.13 -9.19
CA ASN A 562 -23.92 -28.10 -8.44
C ASN A 562 -22.98 -27.11 -7.73
N GLN A 563 -21.82 -27.56 -7.25
CA GLN A 563 -20.83 -26.70 -6.60
C GLN A 563 -20.35 -25.59 -7.56
N VAL A 564 -19.89 -25.98 -8.74
CA VAL A 564 -19.35 -25.06 -9.74
C VAL A 564 -20.44 -24.15 -10.30
N GLY A 565 -21.57 -24.73 -10.72
CA GLY A 565 -22.66 -23.97 -11.33
C GLY A 565 -23.36 -23.01 -10.35
N GLY A 566 -23.57 -23.44 -9.10
CA GLY A 566 -24.12 -22.61 -8.04
C GLY A 566 -23.20 -21.43 -7.71
N PHE A 567 -21.90 -21.67 -7.60
CA PHE A 567 -20.92 -20.60 -7.38
C PHE A 567 -20.92 -19.59 -8.53
N ILE A 568 -20.77 -20.03 -9.79
CA ILE A 568 -20.74 -19.14 -10.96
C ILE A 568 -22.05 -18.34 -11.05
N SER A 569 -23.20 -18.99 -10.87
CA SER A 569 -24.51 -18.32 -10.93
C SER A 569 -24.64 -17.24 -9.85
N SER A 570 -24.22 -17.53 -8.62
CA SER A 570 -24.28 -16.56 -7.51
C SER A 570 -23.29 -15.41 -7.69
N ASN A 571 -22.08 -15.70 -8.20
CA ASN A 571 -21.07 -14.68 -8.49
C ASN A 571 -21.47 -13.75 -9.64
N LEU A 572 -22.02 -14.28 -10.75
CA LEU A 572 -22.54 -13.45 -11.85
C LEU A 572 -23.66 -12.51 -11.38
N LYS A 573 -24.51 -12.99 -10.47
CA LYS A 573 -25.53 -12.16 -9.83
C LYS A 573 -24.87 -11.04 -8.99
N ALA A 574 -23.91 -11.39 -8.14
CA ALA A 574 -23.18 -10.42 -7.32
C ALA A 574 -22.49 -9.34 -8.19
N ILE A 575 -21.81 -9.73 -9.27
CA ILE A 575 -21.18 -8.81 -10.23
C ILE A 575 -22.20 -7.85 -10.86
N ARG A 576 -23.37 -8.34 -11.25
CA ARG A 576 -24.43 -7.51 -11.84
C ARG A 576 -24.99 -6.51 -10.83
N ASP A 577 -25.17 -6.93 -9.59
CA ASP A 577 -25.78 -6.14 -8.53
C ASP A 577 -24.76 -5.20 -7.85
N SER A 578 -23.45 -5.44 -8.05
CA SER A 578 -22.34 -4.70 -7.46
C SER A 578 -22.35 -3.20 -7.79
N THR A 579 -22.07 -2.38 -6.77
CA THR A 579 -21.74 -0.96 -6.88
C THR A 579 -20.24 -0.67 -6.71
N ASP A 580 -19.42 -1.72 -6.56
CA ASP A 580 -17.96 -1.62 -6.41
C ASP A 580 -17.30 -1.30 -7.75
N VAL A 581 -16.50 -0.23 -7.79
CA VAL A 581 -15.81 0.23 -8.99
C VAL A 581 -14.77 -0.79 -9.47
N SER A 582 -14.16 -1.56 -8.56
CA SER A 582 -13.17 -2.58 -8.91
C SER A 582 -13.76 -3.69 -9.79
N ARG A 583 -15.09 -3.89 -9.76
CA ARG A 583 -15.83 -4.87 -10.56
C ARG A 583 -16.44 -4.31 -11.83
N GLU A 584 -16.21 -3.03 -12.17
CA GLU A 584 -16.85 -2.39 -13.32
C GLU A 584 -16.56 -3.13 -14.65
N GLN A 585 -15.33 -3.58 -14.87
CA GLN A 585 -14.96 -4.36 -16.06
C GLN A 585 -15.66 -5.73 -16.09
N GLN A 586 -15.76 -6.39 -14.93
CA GLN A 586 -16.50 -7.65 -14.81
C GLN A 586 -17.98 -7.43 -15.11
N LYS A 587 -18.58 -6.37 -14.55
CA LYS A 587 -19.96 -6.00 -14.79
C LYS A 587 -20.21 -5.71 -16.26
N TYR A 588 -19.34 -4.95 -16.92
CA TYR A 588 -19.46 -4.61 -18.34
C TYR A 588 -19.52 -5.86 -19.24
N HIS A 589 -18.65 -6.84 -19.00
CA HIS A 589 -18.56 -8.05 -19.84
C HIS A 589 -19.50 -9.18 -19.41
N LEU A 590 -19.75 -9.36 -18.10
CA LEU A 590 -20.37 -10.56 -17.54
C LEU A 590 -21.83 -10.35 -17.09
N ALA A 591 -22.28 -9.11 -16.84
CA ALA A 591 -23.61 -8.86 -16.26
C ALA A 591 -24.78 -9.30 -17.16
N ASN A 592 -24.55 -9.42 -18.47
CA ASN A 592 -25.56 -9.81 -19.46
C ASN A 592 -25.63 -11.34 -19.67
N ILE A 593 -24.77 -12.12 -19.02
CA ILE A 593 -24.79 -13.58 -19.11
C ILE A 593 -26.09 -14.09 -18.48
N ARG A 594 -26.90 -14.81 -19.27
CA ARG A 594 -28.15 -15.43 -18.80
C ARG A 594 -27.87 -16.85 -18.35
N VAL A 595 -28.15 -17.12 -17.08
CA VAL A 595 -28.12 -18.47 -16.50
C VAL A 595 -29.50 -19.08 -16.63
N THR A 596 -29.63 -20.08 -17.50
CA THR A 596 -30.88 -20.80 -17.79
C THR A 596 -31.08 -22.01 -16.87
N LYS A 597 -29.99 -22.55 -16.33
CA LYS A 597 -30.00 -23.70 -15.43
C LYS A 597 -30.18 -23.27 -13.97
N THR A 598 -31.01 -23.98 -13.23
CA THR A 598 -31.23 -23.74 -11.80
C THR A 598 -30.30 -24.62 -10.95
N PHE A 599 -29.67 -24.01 -9.96
CA PHE A 599 -28.78 -24.69 -8.99
C PHE A 599 -29.35 -24.59 -7.57
N PRO A 600 -29.10 -25.57 -6.69
CA PRO A 600 -29.57 -25.54 -5.32
C PRO A 600 -28.87 -24.43 -4.51
N VAL A 601 -29.63 -23.76 -3.65
CA VAL A 601 -29.14 -22.64 -2.82
C VAL A 601 -29.22 -23.05 -1.35
N ASP A 602 -28.15 -23.68 -0.84
CA ASP A 602 -27.94 -23.94 0.60
C ASP A 602 -26.45 -23.74 0.92
N TYR A 603 -26.13 -22.64 1.59
CA TYR A 603 -24.76 -22.23 1.92
C TYR A 603 -24.04 -23.20 2.88
N ARG A 604 -24.77 -24.12 3.52
CA ARG A 604 -24.18 -25.15 4.39
C ARG A 604 -23.68 -26.37 3.62
N ARG A 605 -23.97 -26.46 2.32
CA ARG A 605 -23.67 -27.64 1.48
C ARG A 605 -23.10 -27.28 0.11
N TYR A 606 -23.47 -26.13 -0.44
CA TYR A 606 -23.10 -25.72 -1.78
C TYR A 606 -22.25 -24.46 -1.77
N SER A 607 -21.33 -24.41 -2.73
CA SER A 607 -20.45 -23.28 -2.99
C SER A 607 -21.27 -22.08 -3.43
N PHE A 608 -20.89 -20.91 -2.92
CA PHE A 608 -21.68 -19.70 -3.04
C PHE A 608 -20.80 -18.46 -2.96
N ASN A 609 -21.16 -17.43 -3.71
CA ASN A 609 -20.61 -16.09 -3.60
C ASN A 609 -21.73 -15.07 -3.41
N ASN A 610 -21.49 -14.10 -2.54
CA ASN A 610 -22.34 -12.93 -2.41
C ASN A 610 -21.48 -11.69 -2.21
N GLU A 611 -22.02 -10.57 -2.63
CA GLU A 611 -21.43 -9.26 -2.38
C GLU A 611 -22.52 -8.35 -1.82
N VAL A 612 -22.17 -7.62 -0.78
CA VAL A 612 -22.97 -6.49 -0.31
C VAL A 612 -22.16 -5.24 -0.57
N SER A 613 -22.67 -4.34 -1.41
CA SER A 613 -22.04 -3.07 -1.69
C SER A 613 -23.02 -1.91 -1.61
N TYR A 614 -22.51 -0.77 -1.14
CA TYR A 614 -23.22 0.48 -1.01
C TYR A 614 -22.31 1.61 -1.47
N LYS A 615 -22.86 2.56 -2.22
CA LYS A 615 -22.13 3.72 -2.73
C LYS A 615 -22.98 4.98 -2.59
N LEU A 616 -22.41 5.99 -1.94
CA LEU A 616 -22.93 7.34 -1.83
C LEU A 616 -22.11 8.25 -2.75
N GLU A 617 -22.60 8.42 -3.99
CA GLU A 617 -21.88 9.11 -5.06
C GLU A 617 -21.56 10.57 -4.72
N SER A 618 -22.46 11.28 -4.00
CA SER A 618 -22.28 12.70 -3.67
C SER A 618 -21.10 12.99 -2.74
N LEU A 619 -20.66 12.01 -1.94
CA LEU A 619 -19.50 12.13 -1.05
C LEU A 619 -18.29 11.32 -1.53
N GLY A 620 -18.42 10.60 -2.65
CA GLY A 620 -17.39 9.65 -3.11
C GLY A 620 -17.06 8.59 -2.05
N VAL A 621 -18.06 8.16 -1.26
CA VAL A 621 -17.90 7.16 -0.21
C VAL A 621 -18.62 5.89 -0.61
N GLY A 622 -17.95 4.75 -0.51
CA GLY A 622 -18.50 3.44 -0.81
C GLY A 622 -17.86 2.35 0.04
N ALA A 623 -18.57 1.25 0.21
CA ALA A 623 -18.06 0.05 0.84
C ALA A 623 -18.62 -1.18 0.13
N SER A 624 -17.77 -2.17 -0.09
CA SER A 624 -18.17 -3.49 -0.57
C SER A 624 -17.56 -4.57 0.32
N THR A 625 -18.34 -5.61 0.56
CA THR A 625 -17.89 -6.83 1.23
C THR A 625 -18.29 -8.01 0.36
N ASP A 626 -17.30 -8.66 -0.23
CA ASP A 626 -17.45 -9.89 -1.01
C ASP A 626 -17.13 -11.10 -0.13
N TYR A 627 -18.07 -12.04 -0.08
CA TYR A 627 -17.98 -13.30 0.65
C TYR A 627 -17.98 -14.47 -0.34
N GLN A 628 -17.00 -15.35 -0.22
CA GLN A 628 -16.85 -16.53 -1.06
C GLN A 628 -16.76 -17.77 -0.18
N LEU A 629 -17.55 -18.79 -0.51
CA LEU A 629 -17.54 -20.08 0.14
C LEU A 629 -17.43 -21.17 -0.93
N ILE A 630 -16.39 -22.00 -0.85
CA ILE A 630 -16.08 -23.01 -1.84
C ILE A 630 -16.05 -24.37 -1.16
N TYR A 631 -16.87 -25.30 -1.64
CA TYR A 631 -16.90 -26.70 -1.23
C TYR A 631 -16.27 -27.57 -2.31
N SER A 632 -15.50 -28.57 -1.87
CA SER A 632 -15.13 -29.69 -2.73
C SER A 632 -16.30 -30.66 -2.84
N GLN A 633 -16.35 -31.41 -3.93
CA GLN A 633 -17.31 -32.51 -4.09
C GLN A 633 -17.00 -33.72 -3.20
N HIS A 634 -15.82 -33.73 -2.55
CA HIS A 634 -15.32 -34.85 -1.74
C HIS A 634 -15.42 -34.60 -0.23
N GLY A 635 -15.91 -33.44 0.22
CA GLY A 635 -15.99 -33.07 1.64
C GLY A 635 -17.32 -32.42 2.00
N PHE A 636 -17.67 -32.49 3.29
CA PHE A 636 -18.87 -31.83 3.83
C PHE A 636 -18.57 -30.48 4.49
N LEU A 637 -17.31 -30.17 4.77
CA LEU A 637 -16.90 -28.84 5.18
C LEU A 637 -16.49 -28.01 3.96
N PRO A 638 -16.62 -26.68 4.03
CA PRO A 638 -16.09 -25.83 2.99
C PRO A 638 -14.58 -26.00 2.89
N ARG A 639 -14.08 -26.16 1.67
CA ARG A 639 -12.67 -26.29 1.36
C ARG A 639 -11.96 -24.94 1.53
N SER A 640 -12.62 -23.85 1.15
CA SER A 640 -12.13 -22.50 1.43
C SER A 640 -13.26 -21.50 1.70
N SER A 641 -12.93 -20.48 2.48
CA SER A 641 -13.77 -19.32 2.75
C SER A 641 -12.92 -18.06 2.60
N ARG A 642 -13.42 -17.05 1.89
CA ARG A 642 -12.74 -15.77 1.66
C ARG A 642 -13.70 -14.62 1.92
N ILE A 643 -13.21 -13.62 2.64
CA ILE A 643 -13.87 -12.33 2.85
C ILE A 643 -12.95 -11.26 2.29
N ASN A 644 -13.46 -10.42 1.40
CA ASN A 644 -12.75 -9.29 0.83
C ASN A 644 -13.55 -8.01 1.07
N VAL A 645 -12.94 -7.04 1.74
CA VAL A 645 -13.54 -5.75 2.07
C VAL A 645 -12.84 -4.67 1.27
N THR A 646 -13.61 -3.95 0.47
CA THR A 646 -13.14 -2.75 -0.22
C THR A 646 -13.94 -1.52 0.22
N THR A 647 -13.30 -0.37 0.13
CA THR A 647 -13.93 0.91 0.44
C THR A 647 -13.50 1.96 -0.56
N GLU A 648 -14.44 2.79 -0.98
CA GLU A 648 -14.20 4.03 -1.68
C GLU A 648 -14.24 5.15 -0.64
N ILE A 649 -13.15 5.90 -0.49
CA ILE A 649 -13.12 7.08 0.37
C ILE A 649 -12.60 8.23 -0.47
N PHE A 650 -13.41 9.30 -0.57
CA PHE A 650 -13.11 10.48 -1.37
C PHE A 650 -12.82 10.15 -2.85
N GLY A 651 -13.63 9.27 -3.45
CA GLY A 651 -13.51 8.88 -4.86
C GLY A 651 -12.32 7.97 -5.17
N THR A 652 -11.61 7.50 -4.14
CA THR A 652 -10.48 6.59 -4.31
C THR A 652 -10.82 5.22 -3.72
N ASN A 653 -10.65 4.16 -4.52
CA ASN A 653 -10.95 2.79 -4.10
C ASN A 653 -9.76 2.11 -3.45
N TYR A 654 -10.00 1.46 -2.32
CA TYR A 654 -9.01 0.75 -1.51
C TYR A 654 -9.52 -0.66 -1.20
N ASN A 655 -8.70 -1.68 -1.49
CA ASN A 655 -8.91 -3.00 -0.93
C ASN A 655 -8.41 -2.95 0.52
N VAL A 656 -9.27 -2.84 1.52
CA VAL A 656 -8.80 -2.61 2.90
C VAL A 656 -8.14 -3.87 3.44
N PHE A 657 -8.83 -4.99 3.23
CA PHE A 657 -8.49 -6.25 3.86
C PHE A 657 -9.14 -7.41 3.10
N GLU A 658 -8.39 -8.48 2.93
CA GLU A 658 -8.89 -9.78 2.50
C GLU A 658 -8.35 -10.85 3.46
N ALA A 659 -9.24 -11.65 4.03
CA ALA A 659 -8.87 -12.85 4.77
C ALA A 659 -9.40 -14.08 4.04
N SER A 660 -8.58 -15.12 4.00
CA SER A 660 -9.01 -16.43 3.51
C SER A 660 -8.51 -17.54 4.42
N VAL A 661 -9.37 -18.54 4.57
CA VAL A 661 -9.07 -19.79 5.27
C VAL A 661 -9.31 -20.90 4.27
N ARG A 662 -8.29 -21.74 4.02
CA ARG A 662 -8.39 -22.97 3.24
C ARG A 662 -8.05 -24.13 4.16
N GLN A 663 -8.84 -25.19 4.09
CA GLN A 663 -8.63 -26.38 4.89
C GLN A 663 -8.66 -27.62 4.00
N GLU A 664 -7.85 -28.62 4.31
CA GLU A 664 -7.88 -29.91 3.64
C GLU A 664 -7.72 -31.01 4.69
N ASN A 665 -8.62 -32.00 4.63
CA ASN A 665 -8.68 -33.14 5.55
C ASN A 665 -9.01 -32.77 7.02
N VAL A 666 -9.57 -31.58 7.30
CA VAL A 666 -10.08 -31.28 8.66
C VAL A 666 -11.29 -32.16 8.98
N GLU A 667 -12.06 -32.55 7.96
CA GLU A 667 -13.21 -33.43 8.11
C GLU A 667 -12.82 -34.77 8.77
N ASP A 668 -11.71 -35.36 8.35
CA ASP A 668 -11.19 -36.63 8.85
C ASP A 668 -10.82 -36.54 10.33
N VAL A 669 -10.22 -35.41 10.73
CA VAL A 669 -9.87 -35.13 12.13
C VAL A 669 -11.15 -35.00 12.97
N LEU A 670 -12.13 -34.24 12.49
CA LEU A 670 -13.41 -34.08 13.19
C LEU A 670 -14.19 -35.39 13.30
N GLU A 671 -14.20 -36.22 12.26
CA GLU A 671 -14.82 -37.54 12.29
C GLU A 671 -14.12 -38.46 13.31
N TYR A 672 -12.79 -38.40 13.39
CA TYR A 672 -12.01 -39.16 14.37
C TYR A 672 -12.33 -38.77 15.83
N TYR A 673 -12.55 -37.49 16.12
CA TYR A 673 -12.83 -37.03 17.49
C TYR A 673 -14.32 -37.03 17.84
N LEU A 674 -15.17 -36.49 16.97
CA LEU A 674 -16.57 -36.16 17.23
C LEU A 674 -17.55 -37.02 16.43
N GLY A 675 -17.07 -37.86 15.52
CA GLY A 675 -17.92 -38.75 14.75
C GLY A 675 -18.69 -39.76 15.62
N PRO A 676 -19.67 -40.48 15.07
CA PRO A 676 -20.46 -41.47 15.82
C PRO A 676 -19.63 -42.59 16.47
N LYS A 677 -18.40 -42.81 15.98
CA LYS A 677 -17.41 -43.74 16.55
C LYS A 677 -16.15 -43.03 17.11
N GLY A 678 -16.20 -41.71 17.24
CA GLY A 678 -15.07 -40.88 17.66
C GLY A 678 -14.79 -40.93 19.16
N LEU A 679 -13.62 -40.45 19.55
CA LEU A 679 -13.08 -40.53 20.92
C LEU A 679 -13.99 -39.91 21.99
N VAL A 680 -14.64 -38.78 21.68
CA VAL A 680 -15.43 -38.01 22.66
C VAL A 680 -16.76 -38.70 22.99
N ASN A 681 -17.33 -39.45 22.05
CA ASN A 681 -18.64 -40.09 22.22
C ASN A 681 -18.60 -41.42 23.00
N LYS A 682 -17.41 -41.93 23.39
CA LYS A 682 -17.29 -43.19 24.12
C LYS A 682 -16.55 -43.11 25.46
N ASP A 683 -15.48 -42.31 25.58
CA ASP A 683 -14.47 -42.58 26.63
C ASP A 683 -13.97 -41.34 27.44
N PHE A 684 -14.71 -40.22 27.49
CA PHE A 684 -14.22 -39.01 28.20
C PHE A 684 -13.92 -39.26 29.69
N ASP A 685 -14.74 -40.07 30.37
CA ASP A 685 -14.54 -40.48 31.77
C ASP A 685 -13.36 -41.45 31.98
N GLU A 686 -12.94 -42.18 30.94
CA GLU A 686 -11.85 -43.17 31.01
C GLU A 686 -10.47 -42.53 30.72
N ILE A 687 -10.44 -41.53 29.83
CA ILE A 687 -9.25 -40.74 29.52
C ILE A 687 -8.84 -39.86 30.71
N VAL A 688 -9.81 -39.26 31.41
CA VAL A 688 -9.54 -38.49 32.65
C VAL A 688 -8.94 -39.38 33.74
N LYS A 689 -9.44 -40.62 33.91
CA LYS A 689 -8.88 -41.59 34.88
C LYS A 689 -7.44 -42.02 34.55
N LEU A 690 -7.08 -42.13 33.27
CA LEU A 690 -5.71 -42.46 32.85
C LEU A 690 -4.71 -41.34 33.19
N ILE A 691 -5.13 -40.08 33.10
CA ILE A 691 -4.32 -38.90 33.46
C ILE A 691 -4.13 -38.81 34.98
N GLU A 692 -5.17 -39.13 35.77
CA GLU A 692 -5.07 -39.20 37.24
C GLU A 692 -4.15 -40.34 37.71
N VAL A 693 -4.18 -41.50 37.05
CA VAL A 693 -3.33 -42.65 37.41
C VAL A 693 -1.86 -42.46 36.96
N GLY A 694 -1.61 -41.74 35.86
CA GLY A 694 -0.26 -41.43 35.39
C GLY A 694 0.54 -40.50 36.30
N ASN A 695 -0.14 -39.65 37.09
CA ASN A 695 0.49 -38.71 38.02
C ASN A 695 0.76 -39.31 39.41
N ASN A 696 0.06 -40.38 39.79
CA ASN A 696 0.39 -41.15 40.98
C ASN A 696 1.45 -42.19 40.63
N GLY A 697 2.68 -41.70 40.52
CA GLY A 697 3.87 -42.54 40.44
C GLY A 697 3.78 -43.70 41.42
N VAL A 698 3.98 -44.90 40.87
CA VAL A 698 4.22 -46.18 41.53
C VAL A 698 4.71 -45.99 42.98
N ALA A 699 3.77 -45.97 43.92
CA ALA A 699 4.12 -46.15 45.32
C ALA A 699 4.75 -47.53 45.42
N ALA A 700 6.02 -47.55 45.85
CA ALA A 700 6.81 -48.75 45.98
C ALA A 700 6.04 -49.83 46.77
N GLY A 701 5.89 -51.01 46.16
CA GLY A 701 5.48 -52.23 46.87
C GLY A 701 4.00 -52.64 46.76
N GLY A 702 3.46 -52.77 45.55
CA GLY A 702 2.19 -53.47 45.34
C GLY A 702 2.12 -54.06 43.93
N ARG A 703 1.85 -55.38 43.81
CA ARG A 703 1.75 -56.09 42.53
C ARG A 703 0.76 -55.36 41.60
N ALA A 704 1.28 -54.65 40.60
CA ALA A 704 0.48 -54.06 39.53
C ALA A 704 -0.35 -55.17 38.86
N ARG A 705 -1.68 -55.02 38.84
CA ARG A 705 -2.59 -55.95 38.17
C ARG A 705 -2.25 -55.97 36.68
N ARG A 706 -1.74 -57.12 36.21
CA ARG A 706 -1.45 -57.43 34.78
C ARG A 706 -2.61 -57.06 33.83
N SER A 707 -3.85 -57.01 34.33
CA SER A 707 -5.03 -56.63 33.54
C SER A 707 -4.98 -55.21 33.00
N ILE A 708 -4.42 -54.23 33.72
CA ILE A 708 -4.44 -52.82 33.29
C ILE A 708 -3.45 -52.58 32.14
N VAL A 709 -2.28 -53.21 32.18
CA VAL A 709 -1.29 -53.15 31.09
C VAL A 709 -1.81 -53.90 29.85
N ASP A 710 -2.49 -55.03 30.05
CA ASP A 710 -3.12 -55.76 28.95
C ASP A 710 -4.31 -54.99 28.35
N ASP A 711 -5.12 -54.32 29.16
CA ASP A 711 -6.25 -53.49 28.70
C ASP A 711 -5.75 -52.24 27.97
N VAL A 712 -4.71 -51.56 28.48
CA VAL A 712 -4.03 -50.44 27.79
C VAL A 712 -3.42 -50.90 26.46
N SER A 713 -2.85 -52.11 26.40
CA SER A 713 -2.29 -52.65 25.15
C SER A 713 -3.37 -53.07 24.13
N LYS A 714 -4.53 -53.56 24.59
CA LYS A 714 -5.68 -53.90 23.74
C LYS A 714 -6.40 -52.66 23.23
N ILE A 715 -6.55 -51.65 24.08
CA ILE A 715 -7.07 -50.32 23.75
C ILE A 715 -6.12 -49.65 22.74
N SER A 716 -4.81 -49.57 23.01
CA SER A 716 -3.86 -48.95 22.07
C SER A 716 -3.78 -49.68 20.72
N LYS A 717 -3.90 -51.01 20.69
CA LYS A 717 -3.99 -51.78 19.44
C LYS A 717 -5.30 -51.54 18.68
N LYS A 718 -6.42 -51.39 19.38
CA LYS A 718 -7.74 -51.12 18.77
C LYS A 718 -7.82 -49.70 18.19
N TYR A 719 -7.15 -48.73 18.82
CA TYR A 719 -7.13 -47.32 18.40
C TYR A 719 -6.00 -46.99 17.40
N LYS A 720 -4.89 -47.73 17.36
CA LYS A 720 -3.84 -47.62 16.31
C LYS A 720 -4.36 -47.89 14.89
N MET A 721 -5.47 -48.62 14.75
CA MET A 721 -6.02 -48.99 13.44
C MET A 721 -6.99 -47.96 12.83
N TYR A 722 -7.51 -46.98 13.59
CA TYR A 722 -8.63 -46.16 13.13
C TYR A 722 -8.29 -44.74 12.64
N GLY A 723 -7.02 -44.28 12.72
CA GLY A 723 -6.71 -42.87 12.39
C GLY A 723 -5.27 -42.50 12.01
N VAL A 724 -4.30 -43.42 12.07
CA VAL A 724 -2.88 -43.03 11.92
C VAL A 724 -2.51 -42.58 10.50
N LYS A 725 -3.25 -43.00 9.45
CA LYS A 725 -2.93 -42.64 8.06
C LYS A 725 -3.48 -41.28 7.60
N ASN A 726 -4.55 -40.76 8.21
CA ASN A 726 -5.25 -39.56 7.67
C ASN A 726 -4.92 -38.27 8.43
N VAL A 727 -4.58 -38.33 9.72
CA VAL A 727 -4.25 -37.13 10.53
C VAL A 727 -2.93 -36.49 10.08
N GLN A 728 -2.02 -37.27 9.49
CA GLN A 728 -0.75 -36.76 8.97
C GLN A 728 -0.91 -35.89 7.71
N ASP A 729 -2.07 -35.91 7.04
CA ASP A 729 -2.31 -35.13 5.82
C ASP A 729 -3.18 -33.87 6.02
N LEU A 730 -3.25 -33.33 7.24
CA LEU A 730 -3.96 -32.09 7.48
C LEU A 730 -3.22 -30.88 6.87
N ASN A 731 -3.95 -30.04 6.12
CA ASN A 731 -3.49 -28.72 5.72
C ASN A 731 -4.50 -27.66 6.16
N LEU A 732 -4.07 -26.70 6.97
CA LEU A 732 -4.87 -25.52 7.32
C LEU A 732 -4.08 -24.26 7.01
N ASP A 733 -4.60 -23.50 6.04
CA ASP A 733 -3.97 -22.34 5.44
C ASP A 733 -4.78 -21.09 5.78
N VAL A 734 -4.14 -20.11 6.41
CA VAL A 734 -4.73 -18.80 6.72
C VAL A 734 -3.93 -17.73 6.02
N SER A 735 -4.60 -16.95 5.18
CA SER A 735 -3.99 -15.87 4.39
C SER A 735 -4.67 -14.55 4.72
N LEU A 736 -3.83 -13.53 4.92
CA LEU A 736 -4.22 -12.16 5.20
C LEU A 736 -3.58 -11.24 4.17
N LYS A 737 -4.40 -10.55 3.39
CA LYS A 737 -3.98 -9.47 2.49
C LYS A 737 -4.49 -8.13 3.00
N LEU A 738 -3.67 -7.11 2.88
CA LEU A 738 -4.06 -5.72 3.11
C LEU A 738 -3.72 -4.93 1.85
N PHE A 739 -4.61 -4.04 1.39
CA PHE A 739 -4.33 -3.17 0.24
C PHE A 739 -3.98 -3.95 -1.03
N GLY A 740 -4.62 -5.11 -1.21
CA GLY A 740 -4.45 -5.97 -2.37
C GLY A 740 -3.07 -6.62 -2.49
N SER A 741 -2.32 -6.75 -1.38
CA SER A 741 -1.07 -7.50 -1.29
C SER A 741 -1.09 -8.43 -0.08
N GLU A 742 -0.63 -9.67 -0.24
CA GLU A 742 -0.56 -10.63 0.85
C GLU A 742 0.50 -10.19 1.87
N LEU A 743 0.07 -9.96 3.11
CA LEU A 743 0.92 -9.51 4.20
C LEU A 743 1.44 -10.71 4.99
N ALA A 744 0.54 -11.62 5.36
CA ALA A 744 0.86 -12.78 6.17
C ALA A 744 0.16 -14.03 5.64
N PHE A 745 0.90 -15.13 5.68
CA PHE A 745 0.40 -16.46 5.37
C PHE A 745 0.87 -17.40 6.48
N LEU A 746 -0.06 -18.17 7.04
CA LEU A 746 0.17 -19.15 8.09
C LEU A 746 -0.34 -20.51 7.59
N SER A 747 0.50 -21.53 7.75
CA SER A 747 0.19 -22.90 7.37
C SER A 747 0.40 -23.79 8.60
N LEU A 748 -0.67 -24.46 9.03
CA LEU A 748 -0.71 -25.36 10.17
C LEU A 748 -0.84 -26.79 9.63
N GLY A 749 0.30 -27.45 9.43
CA GLY A 749 0.37 -28.85 8.98
C GLY A 749 1.43 -29.70 9.68
N ASP A 750 2.42 -29.07 10.32
CA ASP A 750 3.62 -29.78 10.84
C ASP A 750 3.54 -30.13 12.34
N ASN A 751 2.57 -29.57 13.08
CA ASN A 751 2.54 -29.61 14.56
C ASN A 751 1.46 -30.51 15.16
N ILE A 752 0.83 -31.39 14.38
CA ILE A 752 -0.16 -32.32 14.93
C ILE A 752 0.57 -33.62 15.27
N PRO A 753 0.73 -33.97 16.55
CA PRO A 753 1.49 -35.15 16.92
C PRO A 753 0.77 -36.40 16.39
N SER A 754 1.54 -37.28 15.74
CA SER A 754 1.01 -38.37 14.92
C SER A 754 0.52 -39.59 15.70
N SER A 755 0.71 -39.62 17.03
CA SER A 755 0.26 -40.72 17.89
C SER A 755 -0.29 -40.20 19.21
N LEU A 756 -1.24 -40.93 19.80
CA LEU A 756 -1.77 -40.61 21.14
C LEU A 756 -0.66 -40.50 22.19
N ASP A 757 0.40 -41.32 22.09
CA ASP A 757 1.55 -41.27 23.01
C ASP A 757 2.37 -39.98 22.84
N ASP A 758 2.55 -39.50 21.61
CA ASP A 758 3.24 -38.24 21.33
C ASP A 758 2.40 -37.02 21.75
N ILE A 759 1.07 -37.09 21.63
CA ILE A 759 0.14 -36.06 22.11
C ILE A 759 0.19 -35.98 23.63
N ILE A 760 0.12 -37.13 24.33
CA ILE A 760 0.20 -37.18 25.79
C ILE A 760 1.56 -36.68 26.27
N ASN A 761 2.66 -37.10 25.64
CA ASN A 761 3.99 -36.63 26.00
C ASN A 761 4.18 -35.14 25.72
N TYR A 762 3.71 -34.64 24.57
CA TYR A 762 3.74 -33.22 24.24
C TYR A 762 2.90 -32.40 25.20
N PHE A 763 1.68 -32.85 25.52
CA PHE A 763 0.80 -32.18 26.47
C PHE A 763 1.38 -32.17 27.87
N SER A 764 1.87 -33.31 28.37
CA SER A 764 2.50 -33.41 29.70
C SER A 764 3.77 -32.57 29.80
N THR A 765 4.65 -32.59 28.79
CA THR A 765 5.86 -31.74 28.80
C THR A 765 5.54 -30.25 28.63
N SER A 766 4.54 -29.91 27.84
CA SER A 766 4.09 -28.51 27.68
C SER A 766 3.37 -28.02 28.93
N PHE A 767 2.61 -28.89 29.60
CA PHE A 767 1.95 -28.62 30.87
C PHE A 767 2.95 -28.44 32.00
N GLU A 768 3.98 -29.30 32.10
CA GLU A 768 5.06 -29.13 33.10
C GLU A 768 5.89 -27.87 32.83
N LYS A 769 6.19 -27.55 31.57
CA LYS A 769 6.82 -26.27 31.21
C LYS A 769 5.95 -25.07 31.56
N ALA A 770 4.66 -25.12 31.21
CA ALA A 770 3.70 -24.07 31.54
C ALA A 770 3.55 -23.93 33.06
N LYS A 771 3.54 -25.04 33.80
CA LYS A 771 3.50 -25.08 35.26
C LYS A 771 4.75 -24.41 35.87
N GLN A 772 5.93 -24.74 35.35
CA GLN A 772 7.17 -24.13 35.80
C GLN A 772 7.23 -22.64 35.47
N GLU A 773 6.82 -22.24 34.26
CA GLU A 773 6.76 -20.83 33.85
C GLU A 773 5.73 -20.02 34.65
N LEU A 774 4.54 -20.56 34.90
CA LEU A 774 3.46 -19.88 35.64
C LEU A 774 3.70 -19.82 37.16
N SER A 775 4.61 -20.64 37.70
CA SER A 775 4.98 -20.58 39.11
C SER A 775 5.76 -19.31 39.47
N SER A 776 6.49 -18.72 38.52
CA SER A 776 7.26 -17.48 38.69
C SER A 776 7.37 -16.69 37.38
N PHE A 777 6.25 -16.40 36.74
CA PHE A 777 6.22 -15.64 35.49
C PHE A 777 6.46 -14.17 35.81
N GLU A 778 7.52 -13.57 35.26
CA GLU A 778 7.73 -12.13 35.30
C GLU A 778 8.24 -11.66 33.94
N LYS A 779 7.52 -10.72 33.32
CA LYS A 779 7.85 -10.24 31.99
C LYS A 779 7.43 -8.79 31.79
N GLN A 780 8.34 -8.04 31.16
CA GLN A 780 8.11 -6.66 30.75
C GLN A 780 7.92 -6.59 29.23
N PHE A 781 6.85 -5.97 28.79
CA PHE A 781 6.51 -5.77 27.39
C PHE A 781 6.48 -4.28 27.07
N SER A 782 7.56 -3.76 26.50
CA SER A 782 7.57 -2.42 25.89
C SER A 782 7.27 -2.49 24.39
N SER A 783 6.72 -1.45 23.77
CA SER A 783 6.55 -1.35 22.31
C SER A 783 6.31 0.08 21.87
N HIS A 784 6.85 0.47 20.71
CA HIS A 784 6.61 1.77 20.08
C HIS A 784 5.96 1.59 18.72
N HIS A 785 4.84 2.26 18.49
CA HIS A 785 4.02 2.11 17.29
C HIS A 785 3.82 3.44 16.57
N LEU A 786 3.93 3.39 15.24
CA LEU A 786 3.40 4.38 14.30
C LEU A 786 2.14 3.76 13.69
N PHE A 787 0.96 4.11 14.21
CA PHE A 787 -0.31 3.48 13.83
C PHE A 787 -1.06 4.26 12.75
N LEU A 788 -0.69 5.52 12.51
CA LEU A 788 -1.24 6.35 11.44
C LEU A 788 -0.11 7.16 10.81
N ASP A 789 0.10 7.06 9.49
CA ASP A 789 1.12 7.83 8.78
C ASP A 789 0.62 8.15 7.36
N THR A 790 -0.25 9.14 7.28
CA THR A 790 -0.89 9.59 6.05
C THR A 790 -0.48 11.01 5.72
N ASP A 791 -0.17 11.23 4.45
CA ASP A 791 0.30 12.47 3.90
C ASP A 791 -0.39 12.69 2.55
N LEU A 792 -0.97 13.88 2.39
CA LEU A 792 -1.56 14.37 1.16
C LEU A 792 -0.90 15.70 0.78
N ALA A 793 -0.51 15.84 -0.49
CA ALA A 793 -0.03 17.11 -1.04
C ALA A 793 -0.89 17.58 -2.22
N TYR A 794 -1.26 18.87 -2.17
CA TYR A 794 -1.94 19.59 -3.22
C TYR A 794 -1.00 20.66 -3.81
N PRO A 795 -0.80 20.70 -5.13
CA PRO A 795 -0.01 21.76 -5.77
C PRO A 795 -0.68 23.13 -5.64
N THR A 796 0.15 24.18 -5.64
CA THR A 796 -0.26 25.59 -5.69
C THR A 796 0.35 26.28 -6.91
N SER A 797 -0.08 27.52 -7.19
CA SER A 797 0.37 28.30 -8.34
C SER A 797 1.81 28.78 -8.26
N ILE A 798 2.50 28.55 -7.14
CA ILE A 798 3.94 28.78 -6.98
C ILE A 798 4.75 27.49 -6.77
N GLY A 799 4.08 26.33 -6.81
CA GLY A 799 4.74 25.01 -6.72
C GLY A 799 5.11 24.59 -5.30
N VAL A 800 4.72 25.36 -4.27
CA VAL A 800 4.82 24.99 -2.86
C VAL A 800 3.57 24.21 -2.47
N PRO A 801 3.65 22.94 -2.05
CA PRO A 801 2.45 22.17 -1.77
C PRO A 801 1.73 22.66 -0.51
N LEU A 802 0.40 22.62 -0.56
CA LEU A 802 -0.46 22.56 0.63
C LEU A 802 -0.49 21.10 1.08
N GLU A 803 0.04 20.83 2.27
CA GLU A 803 0.15 19.48 2.83
C GLU A 803 -0.86 19.26 3.94
N LEU A 804 -1.48 18.08 3.96
CA LEU A 804 -2.20 17.53 5.10
C LEU A 804 -1.45 16.31 5.59
N VAL A 805 -0.97 16.39 6.83
CA VAL A 805 -0.17 15.34 7.46
C VAL A 805 -0.93 14.86 8.70
N ALA A 806 -1.31 13.58 8.70
CA ALA A 806 -1.96 12.91 9.81
C ALA A 806 -1.05 11.79 10.31
N GLN A 807 -0.57 11.92 11.54
CA GLN A 807 0.33 10.95 12.15
C GLN A 807 -0.14 10.55 13.55
N GLY A 808 -0.02 9.27 13.89
CA GLY A 808 -0.46 8.72 15.16
C GLY A 808 0.57 7.76 15.71
N PHE A 809 0.96 7.98 16.97
CA PHE A 809 2.04 7.26 17.64
C PHE A 809 1.60 6.80 19.01
N ALA A 810 2.05 5.61 19.41
CA ALA A 810 1.80 5.07 20.73
C ALA A 810 3.07 4.43 21.30
N ALA A 811 3.42 4.74 22.54
CA ALA A 811 4.42 4.03 23.31
C ALA A 811 3.72 3.30 24.46
N THR A 812 3.99 2.01 24.61
CA THR A 812 3.33 1.16 25.61
C THR A 812 4.38 0.40 26.40
N LYS A 813 4.21 0.28 27.72
CA LYS A 813 4.95 -0.66 28.56
C LYS A 813 4.00 -1.37 29.53
N VAL A 814 4.09 -2.69 29.59
CA VAL A 814 3.30 -3.53 30.50
C VAL A 814 4.24 -4.40 31.29
N ASP A 815 4.23 -4.24 32.61
CA ASP A 815 4.92 -5.13 33.54
C ASP A 815 3.93 -6.13 34.11
N LEU A 816 4.09 -7.40 33.73
CA LEU A 816 3.24 -8.52 34.15
C LEU A 816 4.07 -9.51 34.96
N ALA A 817 3.71 -9.70 36.23
CA ALA A 817 4.21 -10.80 37.04
C ALA A 817 3.05 -11.66 37.57
N VAL A 818 3.10 -12.96 37.33
CA VAL A 818 2.12 -13.95 37.76
C VAL A 818 2.88 -15.05 38.49
N SER A 819 2.51 -15.29 39.75
CA SER A 819 2.98 -16.45 40.51
C SER A 819 1.76 -17.18 41.03
N LEU A 820 1.59 -18.43 40.60
CA LEU A 820 0.51 -19.31 41.00
C LEU A 820 1.10 -20.57 41.64
N ASP A 821 0.60 -20.96 42.82
CA ASP A 821 0.88 -22.27 43.41
C ASP A 821 0.03 -23.35 42.72
N ILE A 822 0.53 -23.83 41.58
CA ILE A 822 -0.19 -24.77 40.71
C ILE A 822 -0.33 -26.15 41.37
N ASN A 823 0.57 -26.53 42.29
CA ASN A 823 0.45 -27.78 43.04
C ASN A 823 -0.76 -27.73 43.99
N ALA A 824 -0.92 -26.63 44.73
CA ALA A 824 -2.08 -26.45 45.60
C ALA A 824 -3.41 -26.38 44.82
N ILE A 825 -3.40 -25.84 43.60
CA ILE A 825 -4.57 -25.78 42.71
C ILE A 825 -4.94 -27.18 42.18
N LEU A 826 -3.97 -27.97 41.74
CA LEU A 826 -4.18 -29.34 41.24
C LEU A 826 -4.63 -30.31 42.35
N GLU A 827 -4.17 -30.11 43.57
CA GLU A 827 -4.56 -30.89 44.75
C GLU A 827 -5.92 -30.46 45.35
N GLN A 828 -6.69 -29.62 44.65
CA GLN A 828 -7.98 -29.07 45.09
C GLN A 828 -7.93 -28.27 46.42
N ASN A 829 -6.74 -27.84 46.84
CA ASN A 829 -6.50 -27.04 48.05
C ASN A 829 -6.60 -25.53 47.75
N TRP A 830 -7.68 -25.10 47.08
CA TRP A 830 -7.89 -23.72 46.64
C TRP A 830 -7.83 -22.68 47.79
N GLN A 831 -8.15 -23.10 49.02
CA GLN A 831 -8.12 -22.23 50.21
C GLN A 831 -6.70 -21.86 50.70
N LYS A 832 -5.66 -22.63 50.31
CA LYS A 832 -4.26 -22.39 50.72
C LYS A 832 -3.36 -21.91 49.57
N ALA A 833 -3.88 -21.91 48.33
CA ALA A 833 -3.14 -21.49 47.16
C ALA A 833 -2.79 -19.99 47.25
N LYS A 834 -1.49 -19.68 47.36
CA LYS A 834 -1.01 -18.30 47.28
C LYS A 834 -0.92 -17.91 45.81
N TYR A 835 -1.47 -16.75 45.48
CA TYR A 835 -1.30 -16.13 44.17
C TYR A 835 -0.72 -14.73 44.33
N ARG A 836 0.14 -14.35 43.40
CA ARG A 836 0.64 -12.97 43.26
C ARG A 836 0.45 -12.54 41.81
N LEU A 837 -0.31 -11.47 41.60
CA LEU A 837 -0.50 -10.81 40.32
C LEU A 837 0.01 -9.38 40.42
N LYS A 838 0.96 -9.01 39.58
CA LYS A 838 1.39 -7.63 39.32
C LYS A 838 1.07 -7.34 37.86
N PHE A 839 0.26 -6.31 37.60
CA PHE A 839 -0.06 -5.85 36.26
C PHE A 839 -0.02 -4.32 36.25
N VAL A 840 1.04 -3.77 35.66
CA VAL A 840 1.30 -2.33 35.64
C VAL A 840 1.40 -1.87 34.18
N PRO A 841 0.28 -1.46 33.56
CA PRO A 841 0.26 -0.89 32.21
C PRO A 841 0.59 0.62 32.24
N SER A 842 1.37 1.06 31.26
CA SER A 842 1.62 2.47 30.96
C SER A 842 1.61 2.70 29.45
N VAL A 843 0.92 3.75 29.00
CA VAL A 843 0.64 4.03 27.59
C VAL A 843 0.67 5.54 27.35
N ASP A 844 1.43 6.00 26.35
CA ASP A 844 1.45 7.37 25.85
C ASP A 844 1.04 7.37 24.37
N ILE A 845 -0.11 7.95 24.05
CA ILE A 845 -0.66 8.07 22.69
C ILE A 845 -0.58 9.52 22.28
N ASN A 846 -0.05 9.78 21.09
CA ASN A 846 -0.03 11.10 20.47
C ASN A 846 -0.59 11.02 19.05
N ALA A 847 -1.61 11.83 18.77
CA ALA A 847 -2.14 12.06 17.44
C ALA A 847 -1.82 13.48 16.99
N HIS A 848 -1.34 13.60 15.76
CA HIS A 848 -0.88 14.84 15.14
C HIS A 848 -1.61 15.02 13.82
N LEU A 849 -2.34 16.14 13.69
CA LEU A 849 -2.93 16.59 12.44
C LEU A 849 -2.34 17.96 12.10
N GLN A 850 -1.72 18.07 10.94
CA GLN A 850 -1.14 19.31 10.45
C GLN A 850 -1.69 19.62 9.07
N ILE A 851 -2.08 20.87 8.85
CA ILE A 851 -2.48 21.40 7.54
C ILE A 851 -1.67 22.67 7.32
N GLY A 852 -0.97 22.79 6.19
CA GLY A 852 -0.14 23.96 5.95
C GLY A 852 0.69 23.90 4.67
N PHE A 853 1.37 25.00 4.37
CA PHE A 853 2.28 25.09 3.23
C PHE A 853 3.71 24.75 3.64
N ASN A 854 4.39 23.94 2.84
CA ASN A 854 5.75 23.49 3.11
C ASN A 854 6.70 23.85 1.95
N ALA A 855 7.49 24.91 2.13
CA ALA A 855 8.50 25.33 1.16
C ALA A 855 9.89 24.69 1.39
N GLN A 856 9.94 23.53 2.06
CA GLN A 856 11.15 22.76 2.45
C GLN A 856 12.04 23.45 3.50
N VAL A 857 12.22 24.76 3.42
CA VAL A 857 13.04 25.56 4.35
C VAL A 857 12.23 26.22 5.45
N LEU A 858 10.94 26.43 5.19
CA LEU A 858 9.99 26.99 6.13
C LEU A 858 8.62 26.39 5.82
N SER A 859 7.94 25.97 6.87
CA SER A 859 6.55 25.52 6.82
C SER A 859 5.69 26.49 7.64
N THR A 860 4.50 26.81 7.13
CA THR A 860 3.49 27.60 7.84
C THR A 860 2.18 26.82 7.85
N GLY A 861 1.39 26.88 8.92
CA GLY A 861 0.21 26.03 9.04
C GLY A 861 -0.42 25.97 10.42
N VAL A 862 -1.55 25.27 10.46
CA VAL A 862 -2.26 24.92 11.69
C VAL A 862 -1.89 23.48 12.06
N ARG A 863 -1.57 23.28 13.34
CA ARG A 863 -1.20 21.99 13.91
C ARG A 863 -2.05 21.70 15.14
N VAL A 864 -2.76 20.57 15.11
CA VAL A 864 -3.49 20.03 16.25
C VAL A 864 -2.73 18.82 16.78
N VAL A 865 -2.43 18.84 18.08
CA VAL A 865 -1.80 17.72 18.78
C VAL A 865 -2.72 17.28 19.90
N SER A 866 -3.13 16.01 19.87
CA SER A 866 -3.85 15.37 20.96
C SER A 866 -2.91 14.36 21.62
N SER A 867 -2.74 14.47 22.93
CA SER A 867 -1.91 13.56 23.72
C SER A 867 -2.74 12.93 24.84
N LEU A 868 -2.56 11.63 25.03
CA LEU A 868 -3.20 10.83 26.08
C LEU A 868 -2.13 10.00 26.77
N LEU A 869 -1.94 10.25 28.07
CA LEU A 869 -1.09 9.43 28.93
C LEU A 869 -1.99 8.66 29.89
N MET A 870 -1.79 7.35 29.95
CA MET A 870 -2.44 6.46 30.91
C MET A 870 -1.35 5.67 31.61
N ALA A 871 -1.24 5.82 32.93
CA ALA A 871 -0.34 5.03 33.76
C ALA A 871 -1.14 4.52 34.96
N CYS A 872 -1.13 3.21 35.19
CA CYS A 872 -1.58 2.63 36.44
C CYS A 872 -0.36 2.48 37.34
N GLU A 873 -0.38 3.13 38.50
CA GLU A 873 0.58 2.88 39.59
C GLU A 873 0.18 1.67 40.43
#